data_AF-A0A9P1AK43-F1
#
_entry.id   AF-A0A9P1AK43-F1
#
_cell.length_a   1.000
_cell.length_b   1.000
_cell.length_c   1.000
_cell.angle_alpha   90.00
_cell.angle_beta   90.00
_cell.angle_gamma   90.00
#
_symmetry.space_group_name_H-M   'P 1'
#
loop_
_entity.id
_entity.type
_entity.pdbx_description
1 polymer ?
#
loop_
_entity_poly.entity_id
_entity_poly.type
_entity_poly.pdbx_seq_one_letter_code
_entity_poly.pdbx_strand_id
1 'polypeptide(L)'
;MLRRLFFASLLLFLCSAAPADQEITTLPNLTEPLRSKHYAGYLPISDLKQLFYWYVESEESPATAPTILWLNGGPGCASMEGLFIEMGPFRVRNDGEEVNRNPWTWNRIANIIYLDAPAGVGYSYYNTTKPAFTDDEVAQDNFDALKLWFENAIHGQPDCASHSDHFPYLNAPEVRKALRIPDYVQKYEMCSMAVAELYTSQYADMKQFFGHVIKAKKRVAMFNGDADSICNYVENSQFIYKTLNRSLTAKMTYWNDANQLPMAVGQVTEYDGITLISIKGGGHFPAATEQKPKESFQMFQNYVRNQNYSTPVTFDRQWNATGATSSSTSAPTTTSDATTTTEAPTTTSFVATTKYAKILVEKNPETAENRERIRSIIAEAFANRIPRVQGRQGTGSRKLVAATANHGPKNNRTTRFEVLNRDIHNYTFESDIMLNEKQARQLAKSIENGNYRSKRQAIVEATNFWNVSVPIYYQFDSTLSATNIANVRKAIQYWNDNSCLSFSENSNGLNRLFLTSAGGCWSYVGRQNDAPYQLVSVGPGCDTLGTATHELMHAIGFWHQQSRADRDDFVYIDFGNIMPSQAYNFQKMPVDTAQLLGIPYDYGSVMQYYPYAFAVDSTKYTILAKDSPYQNSLGQREAPAFGDVIGVNKLYNCTALCATQMTCSNSGFTDSRNCSQCKCPHYFTGPTCDDLPKGTAVNCNGDVLQATSSWSTFNATAGDPNSYTATTDTSTNCFWHIKAPSGQKLEFKLTTAPLSAICMQECPWQSVELNLGKFDLYGIITCCNTLLNQVFTSEADTIAMRGIVRYNQLKFSVQYRAIPTNSSGNSTSTQ
;
A
#
# COMPACT_ATOMS: atom_id res chain seq x y z
N MET A 1 -32.36 11.85 65.61
CA MET A 1 -32.99 13.18 65.71
C MET A 1 -31.87 14.21 65.81
N LEU A 2 -31.80 15.19 64.88
CA LEU A 2 -30.83 16.32 64.81
C LEU A 2 -29.31 15.93 64.77
N ARG A 3 -28.53 16.38 63.77
CA ARG A 3 -27.80 17.69 63.66
C ARG A 3 -26.83 17.91 64.83
N ARG A 4 -25.60 18.42 64.67
CA ARG A 4 -24.67 18.78 63.57
C ARG A 4 -23.54 19.57 64.27
N LEU A 5 -22.29 19.51 63.79
CA LEU A 5 -21.25 20.58 63.75
C LEU A 5 -19.89 19.88 63.59
N PHE A 6 -19.35 19.76 62.38
CA PHE A 6 -18.50 20.76 61.70
C PHE A 6 -17.14 21.02 62.37
N PHE A 7 -16.13 20.27 61.91
CA PHE A 7 -14.83 20.84 61.58
C PHE A 7 -14.35 20.19 60.28
N ALA A 8 -14.59 20.88 59.15
CA ALA A 8 -14.01 20.52 57.87
C ALA A 8 -12.78 21.39 57.67
N SER A 9 -11.58 20.83 57.86
CA SER A 9 -10.33 21.50 57.48
C SER A 9 -10.31 21.60 55.96
N LEU A 10 -10.58 22.79 55.44
CA LEU A 10 -10.60 23.07 54.01
C LEU A 10 -9.17 23.03 53.45
N LEU A 11 -8.71 21.83 53.13
CA LEU A 11 -7.59 21.62 52.21
C LEU A 11 -8.03 22.06 50.82
N LEU A 12 -7.98 23.38 50.61
CA LEU A 12 -7.82 23.97 49.30
C LEU A 12 -6.54 23.37 48.71
N PHE A 13 -6.70 22.42 47.79
CA PHE A 13 -5.70 22.17 46.77
C PHE A 13 -5.62 23.45 45.93
N LEU A 14 -4.76 24.38 46.38
CA LEU A 14 -4.23 25.44 45.54
C LEU A 14 -3.60 24.73 44.34
N CYS A 15 -4.16 24.95 43.16
CA CYS A 15 -3.57 24.46 41.92
C CYS A 15 -2.26 25.21 41.74
N SER A 16 -1.16 24.59 42.18
CA SER A 16 0.20 25.08 41.98
C SER A 16 0.45 25.13 40.48
N ALA A 17 0.61 26.34 39.94
CA ALA A 17 0.79 26.55 38.53
C ALA A 17 1.98 25.73 37.99
N ALA A 18 1.83 25.20 36.78
CA ALA A 18 2.96 24.68 36.03
C ALA A 18 4.07 25.76 35.92
N PRO A 19 5.34 25.38 36.01
CA PRO A 19 6.43 26.33 36.14
C PRO A 19 6.61 27.19 34.89
N ALA A 20 6.93 28.46 35.12
CA ALA A 20 7.29 29.40 34.06
C ALA A 20 8.53 28.96 33.25
N ASP A 21 9.40 28.09 33.80
CA ASP A 21 10.56 27.55 33.07
C ASP A 21 10.25 26.34 32.17
N GLN A 22 9.03 25.77 32.19
CA GLN A 22 8.58 24.74 31.24
C GLN A 22 7.80 25.29 30.05
N GLU A 23 7.36 26.56 30.09
CA GLU A 23 6.40 27.07 29.12
C GLU A 23 7.02 27.28 27.74
N ILE A 24 6.34 26.75 26.71
CA ILE A 24 6.84 26.70 25.34
C ILE A 24 6.41 27.98 24.63
N THR A 25 7.14 29.06 24.88
CA THR A 25 6.75 30.42 24.44
C THR A 25 6.95 30.68 22.94
N THR A 26 7.80 29.92 22.27
CA THR A 26 8.06 30.01 20.83
C THR A 26 8.33 28.64 20.23
N LEU A 27 7.68 28.34 19.10
CA LEU A 27 7.85 27.09 18.35
C LEU A 27 8.30 27.42 16.91
N PRO A 28 9.37 26.79 16.37
CA PRO A 28 9.83 27.08 15.01
C PRO A 28 8.73 26.87 13.96
N ASN A 29 8.60 27.81 13.04
CA ASN A 29 7.69 27.78 11.89
C ASN A 29 6.18 27.68 12.23
N LEU A 30 5.78 27.92 13.49
CA LEU A 30 4.36 28.01 13.90
C LEU A 30 3.66 29.21 13.27
N THR A 31 2.73 28.96 12.35
CA THR A 31 2.02 29.98 11.56
C THR A 31 0.92 30.69 12.34
N GLU A 32 0.30 30.01 13.31
CA GLU A 32 -0.66 30.58 14.27
C GLU A 32 -0.31 30.10 15.69
N PRO A 33 -0.06 31.00 16.67
CA PRO A 33 0.22 30.59 18.05
C PRO A 33 -0.97 29.86 18.68
N LEU A 34 -0.69 28.93 19.61
CA LEU A 34 -1.74 28.25 20.36
C LEU A 34 -2.49 29.22 21.27
N ARG A 35 -3.78 28.92 21.51
CA ARG A 35 -4.65 29.67 22.43
C ARG A 35 -4.47 29.24 23.88
N SER A 36 -3.95 28.03 24.09
CA SER A 36 -3.63 27.40 25.36
C SER A 36 -2.13 27.36 25.57
N LYS A 37 -1.67 27.33 26.82
CA LYS A 37 -0.25 27.06 27.10
C LYS A 37 0.08 25.61 26.75
N HIS A 38 1.34 25.37 26.45
CA HIS A 38 1.89 24.03 26.39
C HIS A 38 3.23 23.97 27.12
N TYR A 39 3.48 22.77 27.64
CA TYR A 39 4.58 22.38 28.48
C TYR A 39 4.90 20.93 28.16
N ALA A 40 6.10 20.48 28.44
CA ALA A 40 6.47 19.08 28.27
C ALA A 40 7.69 18.81 29.16
N GLY A 41 8.09 17.55 29.35
CA GLY A 41 9.07 17.21 30.38
C GLY A 41 9.64 15.80 30.32
N TYR A 42 10.79 15.58 30.96
CA TYR A 42 11.22 14.24 31.36
C TYR A 42 10.66 13.94 32.75
N LEU A 43 9.98 12.81 32.88
CA LEU A 43 9.56 12.23 34.16
C LEU A 43 10.60 11.18 34.59
N PRO A 44 11.40 11.45 35.63
CA PRO A 44 12.48 10.57 36.08
C PRO A 44 11.93 9.44 36.94
N ILE A 45 11.25 8.48 36.31
CA ILE A 45 10.63 7.33 37.00
C ILE A 45 11.66 6.41 37.68
N SER A 46 12.92 6.43 37.24
CA SER A 46 14.05 5.85 37.97
C SER A 46 15.38 6.43 37.50
N ASP A 47 16.47 6.10 38.21
CA ASP A 47 17.86 6.34 37.77
C ASP A 47 18.18 5.73 36.39
N LEU A 48 17.37 4.76 35.92
CA LEU A 48 17.59 3.99 34.70
C LEU A 48 16.60 4.27 33.57
N LYS A 49 15.49 4.98 33.82
CA LYS A 49 14.42 5.24 32.83
C LYS A 49 13.89 6.67 32.96
N GLN A 50 13.71 7.34 31.83
CA GLN A 50 13.28 8.73 31.72
C GLN A 50 12.20 8.81 30.62
N LEU A 51 10.97 9.19 30.98
CA LEU A 51 9.87 9.28 30.02
C LEU A 51 9.60 10.72 29.59
N PHE A 52 9.64 10.99 28.29
CA PHE A 52 9.24 12.25 27.67
C PHE A 52 7.71 12.37 27.65
N TYR A 53 7.16 13.45 28.18
CA TYR A 53 5.75 13.79 28.07
C TYR A 53 5.56 15.15 27.39
N TRP A 54 4.40 15.34 26.76
CA TRP A 54 3.92 16.65 26.37
C TRP A 54 2.51 16.95 26.87
N TYR A 55 2.41 18.00 27.68
CA TYR A 55 1.19 18.53 28.24
C TYR A 55 0.70 19.79 27.50
N VAL A 56 -0.45 19.69 26.84
CA VAL A 56 -1.14 20.84 26.22
C VAL A 56 -2.38 21.18 27.04
N GLU A 57 -2.52 22.43 27.48
CA GLU A 57 -3.69 22.88 28.24
C GLU A 57 -4.96 22.99 27.38
N SER A 58 -6.12 23.09 28.04
CA SER A 58 -7.40 23.37 27.40
C SER A 58 -7.46 24.79 26.85
N GLU A 59 -7.91 24.96 25.60
CA GLU A 59 -8.14 26.31 25.04
C GLU A 59 -9.37 27.02 25.63
N GLU A 60 -10.36 26.27 26.13
CA GLU A 60 -11.56 26.83 26.75
C GLU A 60 -11.35 27.23 28.22
N SER A 61 -10.77 26.36 29.06
CA SER A 61 -10.61 26.60 30.50
C SER A 61 -9.64 25.60 31.17
N PRO A 62 -8.31 25.85 31.16
CA PRO A 62 -7.30 24.92 31.71
C PRO A 62 -7.60 24.44 33.14
N ALA A 63 -7.96 25.37 34.02
CA ALA A 63 -8.13 25.10 35.46
C ALA A 63 -9.39 24.30 35.84
N THR A 64 -10.30 24.03 34.90
CA THR A 64 -11.54 23.26 35.13
C THR A 64 -11.78 22.16 34.10
N ALA A 65 -11.02 22.15 33.00
CA ALA A 65 -11.02 21.08 32.02
C ALA A 65 -10.43 19.78 32.62
N PRO A 66 -10.88 18.60 32.17
CA PRO A 66 -10.30 17.33 32.60
C PRO A 66 -8.90 17.14 32.02
N THR A 67 -7.99 16.63 32.85
CA THR A 67 -6.68 16.13 32.39
C THR A 67 -6.82 14.71 31.85
N ILE A 68 -6.22 14.45 30.69
CA ILE A 68 -6.29 13.18 29.96
C ILE A 68 -4.88 12.74 29.60
N LEU A 69 -4.55 11.47 29.87
CA LEU A 69 -3.36 10.83 29.31
C LEU A 69 -3.70 10.25 27.93
N TRP A 70 -2.85 10.50 26.94
CA TRP A 70 -2.84 9.87 25.64
C TRP A 70 -1.58 9.01 25.48
N LEU A 71 -1.76 7.82 24.91
CA LEU A 71 -0.71 6.83 24.62
C LEU A 71 -0.92 6.28 23.20
N ASN A 72 0.11 6.35 22.34
CA ASN A 72 0.16 5.55 21.11
C ASN A 72 0.62 4.09 21.42
N GLY A 73 0.55 3.22 20.42
CA GLY A 73 0.65 1.76 20.58
C GLY A 73 1.99 1.15 20.13
N GLY A 74 1.90 0.21 19.18
CA GLY A 74 3.04 -0.54 18.64
C GLY A 74 3.02 -2.03 19.03
N PRO A 75 3.62 -2.44 20.16
CA PRO A 75 4.22 -1.62 21.21
C PRO A 75 5.52 -0.94 20.76
N GLY A 76 5.81 0.23 21.31
CA GLY A 76 7.03 0.98 21.04
C GLY A 76 6.86 2.22 20.14
N CYS A 77 5.63 2.64 19.84
CA CYS A 77 5.33 3.81 19.02
C CYS A 77 5.04 5.07 19.87
N ALA A 78 5.52 6.22 19.40
CA ALA A 78 5.59 7.45 20.20
C ALA A 78 4.26 8.22 20.24
N SER A 79 3.89 8.73 21.41
CA SER A 79 2.63 9.45 21.63
C SER A 79 2.60 10.83 21.00
N MET A 80 3.76 11.31 20.53
CA MET A 80 3.83 12.48 19.65
C MET A 80 3.08 12.24 18.32
N GLU A 81 2.90 11.00 17.86
CA GLU A 81 1.98 10.67 16.75
C GLU A 81 0.57 11.22 17.00
N GLY A 82 -0.01 10.93 18.17
CA GLY A 82 -1.32 11.44 18.58
C GLY A 82 -1.37 12.96 18.57
N LEU A 83 -0.31 13.60 19.05
CA LEU A 83 -0.21 15.06 19.10
C LEU A 83 -0.10 15.72 17.70
N PHE A 84 0.40 14.98 16.70
CA PHE A 84 0.85 15.54 15.42
C PHE A 84 0.12 15.07 14.16
N ILE A 85 -0.34 13.83 14.16
CA ILE A 85 -1.10 13.22 13.07
C ILE A 85 -2.59 13.31 13.42
N GLU A 86 -2.92 13.01 14.67
CA GLU A 86 -4.26 12.63 15.10
C GLU A 86 -5.06 13.76 15.80
N MET A 87 -4.95 13.93 17.12
CA MET A 87 -5.86 14.78 17.88
C MET A 87 -5.22 16.02 18.52
N GLY A 88 -3.89 16.13 18.56
CA GLY A 88 -3.22 17.32 19.07
C GLY A 88 -3.29 18.54 18.14
N PRO A 89 -2.80 19.70 18.62
CA PRO A 89 -3.09 21.00 18.01
C PRO A 89 -2.25 21.36 16.78
N PHE A 90 -1.27 20.55 16.37
CA PHE A 90 -0.32 20.91 15.30
C PHE A 90 -0.50 20.05 14.05
N ARG A 91 -0.19 20.63 12.88
CA ARG A 91 -0.17 20.01 11.54
C ARG A 91 0.89 20.68 10.67
N VAL A 92 1.87 19.91 10.23
CA VAL A 92 3.09 20.42 9.59
C VAL A 92 3.25 19.87 8.18
N ARG A 93 3.93 20.68 7.37
CA ARG A 93 4.14 20.51 5.94
C ARG A 93 5.51 21.06 5.51
N ASN A 94 5.89 20.75 4.27
CA ASN A 94 7.06 21.26 3.55
C ASN A 94 8.38 21.02 4.30
N ASP A 95 8.73 19.76 4.57
CA ASP A 95 9.93 19.33 5.35
C ASP A 95 10.14 20.04 6.73
N GLY A 96 9.09 20.70 7.25
CA GLY A 96 9.08 21.41 8.52
C GLY A 96 8.90 22.93 8.40
N GLU A 97 8.86 23.48 7.19
CA GLU A 97 8.78 24.92 6.90
C GLU A 97 7.43 25.56 7.28
N GLU A 98 6.35 24.78 7.39
CA GLU A 98 5.04 25.27 7.86
C GLU A 98 4.51 24.45 9.03
N VAL A 99 4.28 25.05 10.20
CA VAL A 99 3.54 24.44 11.32
C VAL A 99 2.19 25.14 11.51
N ASN A 100 1.11 24.51 11.07
CA ASN A 100 -0.25 25.02 11.10
C ASN A 100 -1.05 24.43 12.28
N ARG A 101 -2.10 25.12 12.74
CA ARG A 101 -2.96 24.67 13.85
C ARG A 101 -4.09 23.73 13.38
N ASN A 102 -4.38 22.68 14.16
CA ASN A 102 -5.46 21.72 13.92
C ASN A 102 -6.84 22.30 14.32
N PRO A 103 -7.78 22.50 13.38
CA PRO A 103 -9.12 23.02 13.67
C PRO A 103 -10.05 22.03 14.40
N TRP A 104 -9.60 20.80 14.67
CA TRP A 104 -10.33 19.75 15.39
C TRP A 104 -9.58 19.21 16.61
N THR A 105 -8.67 20.01 17.18
CA THR A 105 -7.84 19.58 18.30
C THR A 105 -8.65 19.21 19.56
N TRP A 106 -8.33 18.07 20.17
CA TRP A 106 -8.98 17.60 21.38
C TRP A 106 -8.64 18.47 22.59
N ASN A 107 -7.47 19.13 22.59
CA ASN A 107 -7.10 20.08 23.65
C ASN A 107 -7.95 21.37 23.63
N ARG A 108 -8.96 21.51 22.77
CA ARG A 108 -9.94 22.59 22.92
C ARG A 108 -10.62 22.54 24.30
N ILE A 109 -11.00 21.34 24.75
CA ILE A 109 -11.90 21.13 25.91
C ILE A 109 -11.27 20.36 27.08
N ALA A 110 -10.02 19.94 26.93
CA ALA A 110 -9.31 19.04 27.85
C ALA A 110 -7.85 19.46 27.94
N ASN A 111 -7.21 19.21 29.07
CA ASN A 111 -5.75 19.26 29.17
C ASN A 111 -5.23 17.86 28.79
N ILE A 112 -4.26 17.74 27.89
CA ILE A 112 -3.82 16.42 27.37
C ILE A 112 -2.33 16.24 27.57
N ILE A 113 -1.95 15.14 28.24
CA ILE A 113 -0.58 14.64 28.38
C ILE A 113 -0.37 13.55 27.32
N TYR A 114 0.55 13.72 26.39
CA TYR A 114 1.01 12.72 25.44
C TYR A 114 2.32 12.15 25.96
N LEU A 115 2.37 10.88 26.37
CA LEU A 115 3.56 10.30 27.02
C LEU A 115 4.24 9.28 26.10
N ASP A 116 5.48 9.53 25.69
CA ASP A 116 6.26 8.54 24.94
C ASP A 116 6.62 7.38 25.88
N ALA A 117 6.08 6.20 25.62
CA ALA A 117 6.24 5.05 26.51
C ALA A 117 6.32 3.72 25.73
N PRO A 118 7.09 2.73 26.22
CA PRO A 118 7.98 2.79 27.39
C PRO A 118 9.28 3.58 27.12
N ALA A 119 10.23 3.52 28.06
CA ALA A 119 11.55 4.10 27.87
C ALA A 119 12.25 3.52 26.62
N GLY A 120 12.85 4.37 25.79
CA GLY A 120 13.43 3.99 24.49
C GLY A 120 12.52 4.24 23.29
N VAL A 121 11.31 4.78 23.49
CA VAL A 121 10.35 5.23 22.46
C VAL A 121 10.46 6.74 22.28
N GLY A 122 10.42 7.23 21.03
CA GLY A 122 10.46 8.67 20.73
C GLY A 122 11.65 9.36 21.38
N TYR A 123 11.40 10.28 22.33
CA TYR A 123 12.45 10.89 23.15
C TYR A 123 12.68 10.24 24.51
N SER A 124 11.79 9.37 24.98
CA SER A 124 11.99 8.60 26.21
C SER A 124 13.21 7.69 26.08
N TYR A 125 14.00 7.54 27.14
CA TYR A 125 15.26 6.80 27.08
C TYR A 125 15.56 6.03 28.37
N TYR A 126 16.45 5.05 28.27
CA TYR A 126 16.93 4.25 29.39
C TYR A 126 18.46 4.18 29.41
N ASN A 127 19.04 3.97 30.59
CA ASN A 127 20.48 3.89 30.81
C ASN A 127 20.89 2.52 31.38
N THR A 128 20.55 1.45 30.65
CA THR A 128 20.85 0.06 31.02
C THR A 128 21.21 -0.75 29.77
N THR A 129 22.13 -1.71 29.92
CA THR A 129 22.52 -2.65 28.86
C THR A 129 21.58 -3.84 28.71
N LYS A 130 20.57 -3.94 29.59
CA LYS A 130 19.51 -4.96 29.59
C LYS A 130 18.20 -4.32 30.06
N PRO A 131 17.52 -3.53 29.21
CA PRO A 131 16.14 -3.14 29.51
C PRO A 131 15.24 -4.38 29.49
N ALA A 132 14.13 -4.29 30.21
CA ALA A 132 13.00 -5.19 30.07
C ALA A 132 11.75 -4.35 29.79
N PHE A 133 10.83 -4.90 29.02
CA PHE A 133 9.55 -4.29 28.71
C PHE A 133 8.49 -5.39 28.76
N THR A 134 7.60 -5.31 29.74
CA THR A 134 6.48 -6.23 29.94
C THR A 134 5.22 -5.43 30.23
N ASP A 135 4.04 -6.00 30.01
CA ASP A 135 2.78 -5.29 30.23
C ASP A 135 2.64 -4.73 31.66
N ASP A 136 3.08 -5.49 32.68
CA ASP A 136 3.11 -5.05 34.07
C ASP A 136 4.17 -3.95 34.32
N GLU A 137 5.38 -4.12 33.76
CA GLU A 137 6.48 -3.17 33.95
C GLU A 137 6.18 -1.81 33.29
N VAL A 138 5.59 -1.81 32.10
CA VAL A 138 5.22 -0.59 31.37
C VAL A 138 3.98 0.05 32.00
N ALA A 139 3.04 -0.73 32.54
CA ALA A 139 1.94 -0.19 33.34
C ALA A 139 2.45 0.49 34.64
N GLN A 140 3.47 -0.08 35.30
CA GLN A 140 4.08 0.50 36.50
C GLN A 140 4.91 1.75 36.16
N ASP A 141 5.76 1.71 35.13
CA ASP A 141 6.51 2.87 34.61
C ASP A 141 5.57 4.05 34.34
N ASN A 142 4.46 3.80 33.64
CA ASN A 142 3.45 4.82 33.32
C ASN A 142 2.68 5.32 34.56
N PHE A 143 2.41 4.45 35.54
CA PHE A 143 1.79 4.85 36.80
C PHE A 143 2.71 5.76 37.61
N ASP A 144 4.00 5.43 37.74
CA ASP A 144 4.96 6.25 38.47
C ASP A 144 5.26 7.56 37.72
N ALA A 145 5.21 7.58 36.38
CA ALA A 145 5.27 8.81 35.60
C ALA A 145 4.09 9.74 35.90
N LEU A 146 2.85 9.23 35.85
CA LEU A 146 1.66 9.98 36.23
C LEU A 146 1.72 10.46 37.68
N LYS A 147 2.16 9.61 38.60
CA LYS A 147 2.32 9.94 40.01
C LYS A 147 3.31 11.09 40.21
N LEU A 148 4.49 11.02 39.58
CA LEU A 148 5.46 12.12 39.60
C LEU A 148 4.88 13.42 39.02
N TRP A 149 4.08 13.34 37.95
CA TRP A 149 3.41 14.49 37.32
C TRP A 149 2.35 15.15 38.23
N PHE A 150 1.64 14.35 39.04
CA PHE A 150 0.64 14.86 40.00
C PHE A 150 1.23 15.25 41.38
N GLU A 151 2.31 14.62 41.83
CA GLU A 151 2.97 14.93 43.11
C GLU A 151 3.96 16.08 42.99
N ASN A 152 4.79 16.08 41.94
CA ASN A 152 5.68 17.18 41.59
C ASN A 152 5.04 18.02 40.49
N ALA A 153 4.17 18.96 40.88
CA ALA A 153 4.09 20.18 40.10
C ALA A 153 5.51 20.81 40.09
N ILE A 154 6.10 20.97 38.89
CA ILE A 154 7.31 21.77 38.52
C ILE A 154 8.62 21.00 38.16
N HIS A 155 9.00 20.91 36.84
CA HIS A 155 10.26 21.45 36.22
C HIS A 155 10.70 20.92 34.80
N GLY A 156 11.21 21.83 33.92
CA GLY A 156 11.98 21.62 32.64
C GLY A 156 11.28 21.15 31.33
N GLN A 157 11.69 21.66 30.12
CA GLN A 157 11.49 21.20 28.67
C GLN A 157 10.87 22.18 27.56
N PRO A 158 10.12 21.86 26.45
CA PRO A 158 10.62 21.53 25.07
C PRO A 158 9.85 22.02 23.74
N ASP A 159 9.73 21.16 22.68
CA ASP A 159 8.91 21.06 21.40
C ASP A 159 9.25 21.72 20.02
N CYS A 160 8.87 21.29 18.75
CA CYS A 160 8.18 20.14 18.02
C CYS A 160 6.88 20.52 17.16
N ALA A 161 6.38 19.96 16.01
CA ALA A 161 6.80 19.15 14.81
C ALA A 161 5.57 18.68 13.91
N SER A 162 5.74 17.92 12.79
CA SER A 162 4.85 16.90 12.09
C SER A 162 5.10 16.74 10.55
N HIS A 163 4.25 16.13 9.70
CA HIS A 163 4.42 14.77 9.12
C HIS A 163 4.69 14.76 7.60
N SER A 164 5.13 13.60 7.05
CA SER A 164 6.19 13.40 6.01
C SER A 164 7.53 14.07 6.34
N ASP A 165 7.41 15.22 6.97
CA ASP A 165 8.36 16.31 7.16
C ASP A 165 8.89 16.37 8.62
N HIS A 166 8.20 15.60 9.47
CA HIS A 166 8.43 15.35 10.89
C HIS A 166 9.80 14.84 11.25
N PHE A 167 10.34 13.83 10.53
CA PHE A 167 11.62 13.24 10.91
C PHE A 167 12.78 14.24 10.74
N PRO A 168 12.83 15.04 9.65
CA PRO A 168 13.64 16.26 9.60
C PRO A 168 13.38 17.19 10.77
N TYR A 169 12.15 17.70 10.94
CA TYR A 169 11.85 18.72 11.95
C TYR A 169 12.18 18.26 13.39
N LEU A 170 11.72 17.08 13.82
CA LEU A 170 11.99 16.53 15.16
C LEU A 170 13.50 16.36 15.40
N ASN A 171 14.25 15.90 14.40
CA ASN A 171 15.69 15.74 14.53
C ASN A 171 16.50 17.02 14.24
N ALA A 172 15.86 18.13 13.86
CA ALA A 172 16.54 19.37 13.55
C ALA A 172 17.19 19.96 14.82
N PRO A 173 18.45 20.46 14.77
CA PRO A 173 19.16 20.91 15.97
C PRO A 173 18.44 22.00 16.74
N GLU A 174 17.84 22.97 16.05
CA GLU A 174 17.07 24.07 16.63
C GLU A 174 15.76 23.61 17.27
N VAL A 175 15.13 22.56 16.73
CA VAL A 175 13.94 21.93 17.32
C VAL A 175 14.34 21.08 18.51
N ARG A 176 15.37 20.21 18.40
CA ARG A 176 15.95 19.47 19.54
C ARG A 176 16.41 20.39 20.68
N LYS A 177 16.82 21.62 20.35
CA LYS A 177 17.21 22.66 21.30
C LYS A 177 16.03 23.39 21.92
N ALA A 178 15.01 23.76 21.14
CA ALA A 178 13.72 24.23 21.70
C ALA A 178 13.17 23.16 22.66
N LEU A 179 13.23 21.90 22.20
CA LEU A 179 12.98 20.67 22.94
C LEU A 179 13.84 20.43 24.18
N ARG A 180 14.97 21.10 24.37
CA ARG A 180 15.95 20.75 25.42
C ARG A 180 16.29 19.24 25.44
N ILE A 181 16.23 18.52 24.30
CA ILE A 181 16.68 17.13 24.23
C ILE A 181 18.20 17.13 24.44
N PRO A 182 18.73 16.34 25.39
CA PRO A 182 20.17 16.17 25.51
C PRO A 182 20.78 15.57 24.25
N ASP A 183 21.97 16.02 23.85
CA ASP A 183 22.64 15.55 22.62
C ASP A 183 22.95 14.03 22.62
N TYR A 184 22.93 13.39 23.80
CA TYR A 184 23.12 11.94 23.96
C TYR A 184 21.84 11.10 23.80
N VAL A 185 20.65 11.70 23.87
CA VAL A 185 19.38 10.98 23.64
C VAL A 185 19.26 10.66 22.15
N GLN A 186 18.69 9.50 21.82
CA GLN A 186 18.59 9.01 20.45
C GLN A 186 17.95 10.03 19.47
N LYS A 187 18.16 9.80 18.18
CA LYS A 187 17.33 10.44 17.16
C LYS A 187 15.88 10.03 17.35
N TYR A 188 14.97 10.96 17.10
CA TYR A 188 13.54 10.66 17.14
C TYR A 188 13.18 9.75 15.97
N GLU A 189 12.53 8.63 16.28
CA GLU A 189 11.91 7.69 15.35
C GLU A 189 10.47 7.43 15.81
N MET A 190 9.56 7.17 14.86
CA MET A 190 8.13 6.99 15.11
C MET A 190 7.84 5.80 16.04
N CYS A 191 8.38 4.63 15.68
CA CYS A 191 8.34 3.43 16.51
C CYS A 191 9.74 2.87 16.71
N SER A 192 10.10 2.62 17.97
CA SER A 192 11.38 2.05 18.36
C SER A 192 11.37 0.54 18.17
N MET A 193 11.91 0.06 17.06
CA MET A 193 11.99 -1.38 16.76
C MET A 193 12.75 -2.15 17.85
N ALA A 194 13.75 -1.54 18.48
CA ALA A 194 14.48 -2.14 19.61
C ALA A 194 13.61 -2.32 20.86
N VAL A 195 12.62 -1.46 21.09
CA VAL A 195 11.60 -1.66 22.15
C VAL A 195 10.65 -2.77 21.72
N ALA A 196 10.14 -2.75 20.49
CA ALA A 196 9.21 -3.76 19.97
C ALA A 196 9.79 -5.19 20.00
N GLU A 197 11.06 -5.38 19.62
CA GLU A 197 11.74 -6.69 19.65
C GLU A 197 12.01 -7.22 21.07
N LEU A 198 12.10 -6.32 22.07
CA LEU A 198 12.34 -6.66 23.48
C LEU A 198 11.04 -6.71 24.30
N TYR A 199 9.90 -6.34 23.72
CA TYR A 199 8.63 -6.29 24.42
C TYR A 199 8.01 -7.68 24.59
N THR A 200 7.78 -8.08 25.84
CA THR A 200 7.13 -9.35 26.20
C THR A 200 5.72 -9.09 26.71
N SER A 201 4.72 -9.26 25.84
CA SER A 201 3.32 -9.23 26.30
C SER A 201 3.02 -10.46 27.17
N GLN A 202 2.32 -10.21 28.27
CA GLN A 202 1.91 -11.17 29.29
C GLN A 202 0.43 -11.51 29.19
N TYR A 203 -0.39 -10.63 28.61
CA TYR A 203 -1.85 -10.72 28.67
C TYR A 203 -2.49 -10.97 27.30
N ALA A 204 -3.02 -12.19 27.11
CA ALA A 204 -3.75 -12.57 25.91
C ALA A 204 -5.10 -11.84 25.71
N ASP A 205 -5.68 -11.26 26.77
CA ASP A 205 -6.83 -10.37 26.68
C ASP A 205 -6.85 -9.36 27.85
N MET A 206 -7.67 -8.31 27.74
CA MET A 206 -7.77 -7.24 28.75
C MET A 206 -8.90 -7.44 29.79
N LYS A 207 -9.49 -8.63 29.88
CA LYS A 207 -10.76 -8.90 30.59
C LYS A 207 -10.73 -8.52 32.06
N GLN A 208 -9.64 -8.85 32.75
CA GLN A 208 -9.49 -8.56 34.17
C GLN A 208 -9.44 -7.05 34.45
N PHE A 209 -8.75 -6.29 33.59
CA PHE A 209 -8.58 -4.84 33.76
C PHE A 209 -9.90 -4.09 33.53
N PHE A 210 -10.60 -4.37 32.41
CA PHE A 210 -11.96 -3.84 32.20
C PHE A 210 -12.93 -4.30 33.30
N GLY A 211 -12.79 -5.53 33.80
CA GLY A 211 -13.52 -6.03 34.96
C GLY A 211 -13.36 -5.16 36.21
N HIS A 212 -12.13 -4.73 36.53
CA HIS A 212 -11.84 -3.83 37.63
C HIS A 212 -12.43 -2.42 37.42
N VAL A 213 -12.23 -1.82 36.23
CA VAL A 213 -12.69 -0.45 35.93
C VAL A 213 -14.22 -0.36 35.94
N ILE A 214 -14.91 -1.35 35.37
CA ILE A 214 -16.39 -1.44 35.39
C ILE A 214 -16.89 -1.66 36.83
N LYS A 215 -16.25 -2.55 37.61
CA LYS A 215 -16.59 -2.76 39.03
C LYS A 215 -16.41 -1.49 39.88
N ALA A 216 -15.43 -0.65 39.53
CA ALA A 216 -15.20 0.66 40.14
C ALA A 216 -16.18 1.76 39.66
N LYS A 217 -17.17 1.42 38.82
CA LYS A 217 -18.20 2.33 38.27
C LYS A 217 -17.63 3.58 37.57
N LYS A 218 -16.47 3.43 36.92
CA LYS A 218 -15.93 4.48 36.05
C LYS A 218 -16.62 4.42 34.69
N ARG A 219 -16.76 5.57 34.02
CA ARG A 219 -17.25 5.62 32.63
C ARG A 219 -16.18 5.05 31.72
N VAL A 220 -16.53 4.05 30.92
CA VAL A 220 -15.62 3.43 29.95
C VAL A 220 -16.25 3.50 28.57
N ALA A 221 -15.48 3.95 27.59
CA ALA A 221 -15.84 3.84 26.18
C ALA A 221 -14.70 3.17 25.40
N MET A 222 -15.05 2.27 24.50
CA MET A 222 -14.21 1.89 23.36
C MET A 222 -14.73 2.66 22.14
N PHE A 223 -13.86 3.35 21.43
CA PHE A 223 -14.18 3.93 20.12
C PHE A 223 -13.29 3.28 19.06
N ASN A 224 -13.85 3.02 17.88
CA ASN A 224 -13.15 2.44 16.75
C ASN A 224 -13.55 3.15 15.47
N GLY A 225 -12.61 3.33 14.54
CA GLY A 225 -12.96 3.52 13.14
C GLY A 225 -13.60 2.23 12.60
N ASP A 226 -14.81 2.30 12.02
CA ASP A 226 -15.48 1.10 11.49
C ASP A 226 -15.00 0.64 10.11
N ALA A 227 -13.95 1.27 9.59
CA ALA A 227 -13.11 0.77 8.50
C ALA A 227 -11.70 0.36 8.97
N ASP A 228 -11.40 0.31 10.27
CA ASP A 228 -10.20 -0.36 10.74
C ASP A 228 -10.33 -1.89 10.60
N SER A 229 -9.23 -2.52 10.22
CA SER A 229 -9.08 -3.97 10.10
C SER A 229 -8.07 -4.56 11.09
N ILE A 230 -7.28 -3.73 11.77
CA ILE A 230 -6.30 -4.16 12.78
C ILE A 230 -6.97 -4.27 14.15
N CYS A 231 -7.50 -3.16 14.68
CA CYS A 231 -8.25 -3.09 15.94
C CYS A 231 -9.73 -2.79 15.61
N ASN A 232 -10.39 -3.72 14.95
CA ASN A 232 -11.69 -3.51 14.30
C ASN A 232 -12.87 -3.42 15.30
N TYR A 233 -13.90 -2.65 14.95
CA TYR A 233 -15.12 -2.45 15.76
C TYR A 233 -15.86 -3.76 16.10
N VAL A 234 -15.85 -4.74 15.18
CA VAL A 234 -16.57 -6.01 15.39
C VAL A 234 -15.90 -6.84 16.47
N GLU A 235 -14.58 -6.91 16.48
CA GLU A 235 -13.79 -7.61 17.50
C GLU A 235 -13.96 -6.99 18.89
N ASN A 236 -13.90 -5.66 19.00
CA ASN A 236 -14.23 -4.98 20.26
C ASN A 236 -15.68 -5.27 20.72
N SER A 237 -16.65 -5.38 19.79
CA SER A 237 -18.01 -5.82 20.14
C SER A 237 -18.06 -7.27 20.66
N GLN A 238 -17.26 -8.17 20.10
CA GLN A 238 -17.16 -9.56 20.57
C GLN A 238 -16.44 -9.65 21.92
N PHE A 239 -15.41 -8.84 22.13
CA PHE A 239 -14.71 -8.74 23.41
C PHE A 239 -15.64 -8.25 24.52
N ILE A 240 -16.43 -7.19 24.30
CA ILE A 240 -17.41 -6.72 25.29
C ILE A 240 -18.51 -7.78 25.53
N TYR A 241 -19.11 -8.30 24.46
CA TYR A 241 -20.27 -9.19 24.58
C TYR A 241 -19.92 -10.59 25.11
N LYS A 242 -18.86 -11.23 24.60
CA LYS A 242 -18.47 -12.60 24.97
C LYS A 242 -17.38 -12.62 26.04
N THR A 243 -16.29 -11.86 25.86
CA THR A 243 -15.11 -11.97 26.73
C THR A 243 -15.35 -11.28 28.07
N LEU A 244 -15.85 -10.04 28.10
CA LEU A 244 -16.29 -9.35 29.31
C LEU A 244 -17.66 -9.83 29.83
N ASN A 245 -18.41 -10.59 29.02
CA ASN A 245 -19.75 -11.09 29.30
C ASN A 245 -20.72 -9.97 29.73
N ARG A 246 -20.79 -8.88 28.96
CA ARG A 246 -21.70 -7.74 29.23
C ARG A 246 -22.93 -7.79 28.35
N SER A 247 -24.09 -7.71 29.00
CA SER A 247 -25.40 -7.56 28.35
C SER A 247 -25.62 -6.12 27.88
N LEU A 248 -26.31 -5.97 26.75
CA LEU A 248 -26.79 -4.68 26.23
C LEU A 248 -27.74 -4.02 27.23
N THR A 249 -27.55 -2.73 27.50
CA THR A 249 -28.49 -1.89 28.28
C THR A 249 -29.46 -1.14 27.39
N ALA A 250 -29.06 -0.85 26.15
CA ALA A 250 -29.88 -0.21 25.12
C ALA A 250 -29.76 -0.93 23.77
N LYS A 251 -30.68 -0.64 22.85
CA LYS A 251 -30.46 -0.97 21.43
C LYS A 251 -29.36 -0.06 20.87
N MET A 252 -28.55 -0.56 19.94
CA MET A 252 -27.61 0.28 19.19
C MET A 252 -28.36 1.43 18.51
N THR A 253 -27.81 2.65 18.61
CA THR A 253 -28.33 3.86 18.00
C THR A 253 -27.27 4.52 17.11
N TYR A 254 -27.69 5.13 16.01
CA TYR A 254 -26.80 6.00 15.24
C TYR A 254 -26.62 7.34 15.96
N TRP A 255 -25.39 7.83 16.03
CA TRP A 255 -25.12 9.22 16.37
C TRP A 255 -24.88 10.02 15.09
N ASN A 256 -25.33 11.27 15.11
CA ASN A 256 -25.52 12.06 13.90
C ASN A 256 -24.82 13.42 13.96
N ASP A 257 -24.47 13.93 12.79
CA ASP A 257 -24.16 15.34 12.57
C ASP A 257 -25.07 15.85 11.45
N ALA A 258 -25.90 16.85 11.78
CA ALA A 258 -26.83 17.46 10.82
C ALA A 258 -26.12 18.29 9.73
N ASN A 259 -24.83 18.58 9.88
CA ASN A 259 -24.05 19.43 9.00
C ASN A 259 -23.25 18.63 7.94
N GLN A 260 -23.57 17.36 7.72
CA GLN A 260 -22.94 16.54 6.68
C GLN A 260 -23.84 15.41 6.16
N LEU A 261 -23.42 14.79 5.04
CA LEU A 261 -24.07 13.63 4.44
C LEU A 261 -23.04 12.48 4.29
N PRO A 262 -23.34 11.26 4.76
CA PRO A 262 -24.55 10.85 5.48
C PRO A 262 -24.58 11.43 6.91
N MET A 263 -25.74 11.89 7.38
CA MET A 263 -25.90 12.46 8.73
C MET A 263 -25.46 11.49 9.84
N ALA A 264 -25.75 10.19 9.68
CA ALA A 264 -25.28 9.15 10.58
C ALA A 264 -23.77 8.93 10.39
N VAL A 265 -22.98 9.51 11.30
CA VAL A 265 -21.51 9.54 11.34
C VAL A 265 -20.89 8.46 12.23
N GLY A 266 -21.72 7.63 12.88
CA GLY A 266 -21.29 6.43 13.57
C GLY A 266 -22.40 5.76 14.37
N GLN A 267 -22.04 4.73 15.13
CA GLN A 267 -22.95 3.97 16.01
C GLN A 267 -22.55 4.12 17.48
N VAL A 268 -23.52 4.03 18.39
CA VAL A 268 -23.32 3.90 19.85
C VAL A 268 -24.08 2.66 20.31
N THR A 269 -23.39 1.77 21.01
CA THR A 269 -23.94 0.56 21.62
C THR A 269 -23.61 0.54 23.10
N GLU A 270 -24.63 0.61 23.95
CA GLU A 270 -24.44 0.60 25.41
C GLU A 270 -24.58 -0.81 25.98
N TYR A 271 -23.60 -1.20 26.80
CA TYR A 271 -23.57 -2.44 27.58
C TYR A 271 -23.43 -2.10 29.07
N ASP A 272 -23.66 -3.09 29.93
CA ASP A 272 -23.46 -2.97 31.38
C ASP A 272 -22.05 -2.45 31.74
N GLY A 273 -21.97 -1.16 32.09
CA GLY A 273 -20.76 -0.47 32.51
C GLY A 273 -19.78 -0.03 31.41
N ILE A 274 -20.08 -0.26 30.13
CA ILE A 274 -19.18 0.10 29.01
C ILE A 274 -19.95 0.46 27.73
N THR A 275 -19.51 1.53 27.06
CA THR A 275 -20.05 1.97 25.76
C THR A 275 -19.10 1.57 24.64
N LEU A 276 -19.64 1.08 23.53
CA LEU A 276 -18.91 0.88 22.28
C LEU A 276 -19.37 1.92 21.25
N ILE A 277 -18.43 2.57 20.56
CA ILE A 277 -18.67 3.68 19.63
C ILE A 277 -17.98 3.39 18.29
N SER A 278 -18.71 3.52 17.19
CA SER A 278 -18.14 3.52 15.83
C SER A 278 -17.93 4.96 15.34
N ILE A 279 -16.87 5.17 14.56
CA ILE A 279 -16.61 6.39 13.78
C ILE A 279 -16.60 5.99 12.31
N LYS A 280 -17.56 6.50 11.54
CA LYS A 280 -17.94 5.92 10.26
C LYS A 280 -16.93 6.19 9.15
N GLY A 281 -16.34 5.12 8.63
CA GLY A 281 -15.26 5.21 7.65
C GLY A 281 -14.01 5.90 8.19
N GLY A 282 -13.78 5.85 9.50
CA GLY A 282 -12.46 6.00 10.09
C GLY A 282 -11.71 4.67 10.01
N GLY A 283 -10.40 4.72 9.81
CA GLY A 283 -9.50 3.57 9.98
C GLY A 283 -8.91 3.53 11.39
N HIS A 284 -7.70 2.99 11.51
CA HIS A 284 -6.99 2.80 12.78
C HIS A 284 -6.76 4.11 13.59
N PHE A 285 -6.48 5.20 12.88
CA PHE A 285 -6.24 6.54 13.44
C PHE A 285 -7.38 7.49 13.03
N PRO A 286 -8.62 7.32 13.54
CA PRO A 286 -9.80 8.01 13.01
C PRO A 286 -9.73 9.53 13.19
N ALA A 287 -8.97 10.02 14.19
CA ALA A 287 -8.76 11.45 14.41
C ALA A 287 -7.79 12.09 13.40
N ALA A 288 -7.03 11.31 12.62
CA ALA A 288 -6.05 11.84 11.67
C ALA A 288 -6.68 12.74 10.60
N THR A 289 -5.90 13.73 10.13
CA THR A 289 -6.33 14.80 9.20
C THR A 289 -7.10 14.30 7.98
N GLU A 290 -6.65 13.17 7.41
CA GLU A 290 -7.18 12.59 6.17
C GLU A 290 -8.37 11.63 6.41
N GLN A 291 -8.71 11.37 7.67
CA GLN A 291 -9.74 10.39 8.06
C GLN A 291 -11.03 11.06 8.53
N LYS A 292 -11.24 11.19 9.84
CA LYS A 292 -12.49 11.63 10.47
C LYS A 292 -12.21 12.56 11.67
N PRO A 293 -11.41 13.64 11.51
CA PRO A 293 -10.96 14.47 12.63
C PRO A 293 -12.13 15.18 13.33
N LYS A 294 -13.09 15.68 12.55
CA LYS A 294 -14.32 16.34 13.02
C LYS A 294 -15.21 15.39 13.83
N GLU A 295 -15.45 14.21 13.28
CA GLU A 295 -16.33 13.20 13.88
C GLU A 295 -15.67 12.65 15.14
N SER A 296 -14.36 12.42 15.12
CA SER A 296 -13.57 12.02 16.30
C SER A 296 -13.62 13.09 17.40
N PHE A 297 -13.50 14.38 17.05
CA PHE A 297 -13.67 15.47 18.02
C PHE A 297 -15.11 15.55 18.56
N GLN A 298 -16.14 15.29 17.74
CA GLN A 298 -17.54 15.22 18.21
C GLN A 298 -17.76 14.06 19.18
N MET A 299 -17.29 12.86 18.84
CA MET A 299 -17.30 11.68 19.70
C MET A 299 -16.63 11.99 21.06
N PHE A 300 -15.42 12.53 21.00
CA PHE A 300 -14.62 12.89 22.16
C PHE A 300 -15.30 13.95 23.03
N GLN A 301 -15.74 15.06 22.45
CA GLN A 301 -16.46 16.13 23.16
C GLN A 301 -17.69 15.58 23.90
N ASN A 302 -18.46 14.73 23.22
CA ASN A 302 -19.73 14.27 23.75
C ASN A 302 -19.55 13.18 24.82
N TYR A 303 -18.52 12.33 24.67
CA TYR A 303 -18.05 11.47 25.75
C TYR A 303 -17.55 12.28 26.96
N VAL A 304 -16.65 13.24 26.77
CA VAL A 304 -16.04 14.04 27.87
C VAL A 304 -17.10 14.83 28.63
N ARG A 305 -17.95 15.60 27.93
CA ARG A 305 -19.03 16.41 28.53
C ARG A 305 -20.25 15.58 28.98
N ASN A 306 -20.23 14.26 28.81
CA ASN A 306 -21.34 13.34 29.14
C ASN A 306 -22.70 13.80 28.56
N GLN A 307 -22.71 14.07 27.26
CA GLN A 307 -23.88 14.54 26.51
C GLN A 307 -24.17 13.63 25.31
N ASN A 308 -25.30 13.84 24.62
CA ASN A 308 -25.67 13.03 23.46
C ASN A 308 -24.59 13.08 22.38
N TYR A 309 -24.20 11.93 21.83
CA TYR A 309 -23.18 11.85 20.78
C TYR A 309 -23.56 12.60 19.49
N SER A 310 -24.85 12.89 19.27
CA SER A 310 -25.33 13.73 18.17
C SER A 310 -25.30 15.25 18.46
N THR A 311 -24.80 15.68 19.62
CA THR A 311 -24.56 17.11 19.87
C THR A 311 -23.45 17.61 18.92
N PRO A 312 -23.71 18.60 18.05
CA PRO A 312 -22.76 18.99 17.01
C PRO A 312 -21.52 19.70 17.57
N VAL A 313 -20.46 19.72 16.76
CA VAL A 313 -19.24 20.51 16.98
C VAL A 313 -19.10 21.62 15.95
N THR A 314 -18.55 22.75 16.37
CA THR A 314 -18.22 23.87 15.49
C THR A 314 -16.86 23.67 14.83
N PHE A 315 -16.77 23.93 13.51
CA PHE A 315 -15.47 24.12 12.88
C PHE A 315 -14.83 25.39 13.43
N ASP A 316 -13.58 25.27 13.84
CA ASP A 316 -12.82 26.33 14.47
C ASP A 316 -12.18 27.24 13.43
N ARG A 317 -12.93 28.26 13.00
CA ARG A 317 -12.44 29.28 12.07
C ARG A 317 -11.35 30.11 12.75
N GLN A 318 -10.39 30.57 11.94
CA GLN A 318 -9.14 31.19 12.38
C GLN A 318 -9.33 32.38 13.33
N TRP A 319 -8.28 32.63 14.11
CA TRP A 319 -8.16 33.83 14.93
C TRP A 319 -8.00 35.07 14.04
N ASN A 320 -9.05 35.87 13.90
CA ASN A 320 -8.91 37.25 13.43
C ASN A 320 -8.20 38.07 14.52
N ALA A 321 -6.97 38.50 14.27
CA ALA A 321 -6.19 39.33 15.20
C ALA A 321 -6.69 40.80 15.33
N THR A 322 -7.95 41.06 14.97
CA THR A 322 -8.56 42.40 14.90
C THR A 322 -10.04 42.36 15.31
N GLY A 323 -10.42 43.18 16.31
CA GLY A 323 -11.82 43.48 16.58
C GLY A 323 -12.25 43.40 18.05
N ALA A 324 -11.87 44.38 18.87
CA ALA A 324 -12.72 44.75 20.00
C ALA A 324 -13.94 45.53 19.47
N THR A 325 -15.16 45.19 19.95
CA THR A 325 -16.46 45.81 19.60
C THR A 325 -16.85 45.74 18.11
N SER A 326 -18.04 45.23 17.75
CA SER A 326 -19.32 45.93 17.94
C SER A 326 -20.51 45.04 17.51
N SER A 327 -21.74 45.56 17.64
CA SER A 327 -23.01 44.83 17.49
C SER A 327 -23.75 45.08 16.16
N SER A 328 -24.48 44.09 15.62
CA SER A 328 -25.83 44.29 15.06
C SER A 328 -26.61 43.01 14.62
N THR A 329 -27.85 42.91 15.11
CA THR A 329 -29.11 42.41 14.50
C THR A 329 -29.16 41.38 13.35
N SER A 330 -29.85 40.25 13.61
CA SER A 330 -30.95 39.57 12.83
C SER A 330 -31.03 39.69 11.28
N ALA A 331 -31.40 38.66 10.52
CA ALA A 331 -32.68 37.91 10.61
C ALA A 331 -32.70 36.55 9.82
N PRO A 332 -33.75 35.70 9.92
CA PRO A 332 -33.76 34.32 9.41
C PRO A 332 -34.75 34.00 8.26
N THR A 333 -34.56 32.85 7.59
CA THR A 333 -35.52 32.17 6.68
C THR A 333 -35.21 30.64 6.72
N THR A 334 -36.05 29.78 7.34
CA THR A 334 -37.23 29.05 6.79
C THR A 334 -36.88 28.07 5.65
N THR A 335 -36.81 26.75 5.89
CA THR A 335 -37.88 25.72 5.61
C THR A 335 -38.32 25.66 4.13
N SER A 336 -38.51 24.55 3.43
CA SER A 336 -38.83 23.13 3.77
C SER A 336 -38.51 22.20 2.54
N ASP A 337 -38.96 20.95 2.31
CA ASP A 337 -39.93 20.03 2.95
C ASP A 337 -39.75 18.54 2.51
N ALA A 338 -40.58 17.64 3.04
CA ALA A 338 -40.87 16.24 2.61
C ALA A 338 -39.74 15.18 2.78
N THR A 339 -39.91 13.94 3.28
CA THR A 339 -41.03 12.96 3.44
C THR A 339 -41.47 12.25 2.13
N THR A 340 -41.84 10.95 2.08
CA THR A 340 -42.15 9.97 3.15
C THR A 340 -41.93 8.48 2.70
N THR A 341 -41.68 7.60 3.67
CA THR A 341 -41.84 6.12 3.77
C THR A 341 -42.51 5.27 2.68
N THR A 342 -42.00 4.05 2.45
CA THR A 342 -42.60 2.72 2.81
C THR A 342 -41.71 1.57 2.28
N GLU A 343 -41.02 0.81 3.15
CA GLU A 343 -41.38 -0.50 3.77
C GLU A 343 -40.86 -1.74 3.01
N ALA A 344 -40.78 -2.89 3.71
CA ALA A 344 -39.91 -4.03 3.38
C ALA A 344 -40.64 -5.23 2.74
N PRO A 345 -39.89 -6.26 2.28
CA PRO A 345 -39.89 -7.47 3.10
C PRO A 345 -38.49 -8.08 3.37
N THR A 346 -38.49 -9.08 4.25
CA THR A 346 -37.32 -9.77 4.81
C THR A 346 -36.65 -10.77 3.87
N THR A 347 -35.32 -10.84 3.91
CA THR A 347 -34.57 -12.12 4.01
C THR A 347 -33.12 -11.87 4.47
N THR A 348 -32.51 -12.85 5.13
CA THR A 348 -31.18 -12.73 5.74
C THR A 348 -30.04 -12.99 4.75
N SER A 349 -29.10 -12.06 4.63
CA SER A 349 -27.75 -12.32 4.12
C SER A 349 -26.74 -11.39 4.80
N PHE A 350 -25.45 -11.75 4.78
CA PHE A 350 -24.38 -10.99 5.44
C PHE A 350 -24.13 -9.65 4.72
N VAL A 351 -24.10 -8.54 5.47
CA VAL A 351 -23.89 -7.20 4.91
C VAL A 351 -22.39 -6.93 4.74
N ALA A 352 -21.94 -6.85 3.48
CA ALA A 352 -20.55 -6.54 3.16
C ALA A 352 -20.21 -5.05 3.40
N THR A 353 -19.10 -4.80 4.10
CA THR A 353 -18.72 -3.47 4.60
C THR A 353 -17.76 -2.73 3.68
N THR A 354 -18.31 -1.95 2.73
CA THR A 354 -17.76 -0.71 2.14
C THR A 354 -18.72 -0.23 1.04
N LYS A 355 -18.61 1.04 0.59
CA LYS A 355 -19.27 1.50 -0.65
C LYS A 355 -18.92 0.62 -1.86
N TYR A 356 -17.70 0.09 -1.87
CA TYR A 356 -17.13 -0.74 -2.91
C TYR A 356 -17.54 -2.21 -2.80
N ALA A 357 -17.42 -2.84 -1.63
CA ALA A 357 -17.97 -4.17 -1.38
C ALA A 357 -19.49 -4.23 -1.64
N LYS A 358 -20.21 -3.12 -1.42
CA LYS A 358 -21.63 -3.00 -1.79
C LYS A 358 -21.86 -3.10 -3.31
N ILE A 359 -21.04 -2.47 -4.15
CA ILE A 359 -21.10 -2.64 -5.62
C ILE A 359 -20.79 -4.10 -6.01
N LEU A 360 -19.79 -4.69 -5.36
CA LEU A 360 -19.41 -6.11 -5.46
C LEU A 360 -20.53 -7.09 -5.08
N VAL A 361 -21.50 -6.67 -4.26
CA VAL A 361 -22.66 -7.48 -3.85
C VAL A 361 -23.91 -7.17 -4.67
N GLU A 362 -24.15 -5.91 -5.07
CA GLU A 362 -25.35 -5.50 -5.82
C GLU A 362 -25.22 -5.68 -7.34
N LYS A 363 -24.02 -5.62 -7.91
CA LYS A 363 -23.78 -5.72 -9.37
C LYS A 363 -23.05 -7.00 -9.80
N ASN A 364 -22.66 -7.89 -8.89
CA ASN A 364 -22.09 -9.18 -9.29
C ASN A 364 -23.23 -10.20 -9.50
N PRO A 365 -23.32 -10.88 -10.66
CA PRO A 365 -24.30 -11.94 -10.88
C PRO A 365 -24.14 -13.16 -9.94
N GLU A 366 -22.97 -13.35 -9.32
CA GLU A 366 -22.79 -14.35 -8.27
C GLU A 366 -23.36 -13.87 -6.91
N THR A 367 -24.03 -14.78 -6.18
CA THR A 367 -24.62 -14.47 -4.88
C THR A 367 -23.55 -14.30 -3.78
N ALA A 368 -23.90 -13.62 -2.68
CA ALA A 368 -23.03 -13.55 -1.51
C ALA A 368 -22.78 -14.93 -0.88
N GLU A 369 -23.76 -15.83 -0.97
CA GLU A 369 -23.65 -17.23 -0.55
C GLU A 369 -22.63 -18.01 -1.38
N ASN A 370 -22.64 -17.85 -2.72
CA ASN A 370 -21.62 -18.44 -3.59
C ASN A 370 -20.23 -17.92 -3.26
N ARG A 371 -20.07 -16.62 -2.95
CA ARG A 371 -18.76 -16.04 -2.56
C ARG A 371 -18.18 -16.67 -1.28
N GLU A 372 -18.97 -16.83 -0.23
CA GLU A 372 -18.46 -17.50 0.99
C GLU A 372 -18.19 -19.00 0.74
N ARG A 373 -18.98 -19.64 -0.12
CA ARG A 373 -18.76 -21.03 -0.57
C ARG A 373 -17.44 -21.17 -1.33
N ILE A 374 -17.15 -20.25 -2.26
CA ILE A 374 -15.87 -20.13 -2.99
C ILE A 374 -14.72 -19.93 -2.00
N ARG A 375 -14.89 -19.03 -1.03
CA ARG A 375 -13.90 -18.75 0.03
C ARG A 375 -13.59 -19.99 0.87
N SER A 376 -14.60 -20.76 1.30
CA SER A 376 -14.41 -22.02 2.05
C SER A 376 -13.64 -23.05 1.23
N ILE A 377 -14.04 -23.27 -0.03
CA ILE A 377 -13.40 -24.22 -0.96
C ILE A 377 -11.90 -23.92 -1.14
N ILE A 378 -11.55 -22.63 -1.27
CA ILE A 378 -10.17 -22.17 -1.40
C ILE A 378 -9.41 -22.34 -0.06
N ALA A 379 -10.01 -21.91 1.05
CA ALA A 379 -9.39 -21.98 2.37
C ALA A 379 -9.10 -23.43 2.81
N GLU A 380 -10.05 -24.35 2.61
CA GLU A 380 -9.93 -25.78 2.93
C GLU A 380 -8.78 -26.45 2.15
N ALA A 381 -8.66 -26.13 0.85
CA ALA A 381 -7.62 -26.64 -0.02
C ALA A 381 -6.20 -26.17 0.37
N PHE A 382 -6.06 -24.91 0.79
CA PHE A 382 -4.76 -24.34 1.16
C PHE A 382 -4.36 -24.54 2.63
N ALA A 383 -5.31 -24.62 3.56
CA ALA A 383 -5.03 -24.80 5.00
C ALA A 383 -4.15 -26.02 5.32
N ASN A 384 -4.26 -27.09 4.50
CA ASN A 384 -3.50 -28.32 4.65
C ASN A 384 -2.16 -28.33 3.86
N ARG A 385 -1.85 -27.27 3.10
CA ARG A 385 -0.69 -27.23 2.17
C ARG A 385 0.17 -25.96 2.26
N ILE A 386 -0.10 -25.03 3.17
CA ILE A 386 0.94 -24.10 3.64
C ILE A 386 2.10 -24.95 4.22
N PRO A 387 3.35 -24.78 3.78
CA PRO A 387 4.47 -25.49 4.37
C PRO A 387 4.56 -25.17 5.86
N ARG A 388 4.37 -26.17 6.74
CA ARG A 388 4.63 -25.97 8.17
C ARG A 388 6.09 -25.55 8.33
N VAL A 389 6.31 -24.32 8.81
CA VAL A 389 7.65 -23.80 9.14
C VAL A 389 8.13 -24.42 10.47
N GLN A 390 8.22 -25.75 10.49
CA GLN A 390 8.68 -26.56 11.61
C GLN A 390 10.01 -27.22 11.25
N GLY A 391 11.10 -26.67 11.79
CA GLY A 391 12.36 -27.40 12.00
C GLY A 391 13.24 -27.73 10.78
N ARG A 392 12.81 -27.51 9.54
CA ARG A 392 13.69 -27.64 8.35
C ARG A 392 14.20 -26.28 7.87
N GLN A 393 15.36 -25.88 8.39
CA GLN A 393 16.29 -25.05 7.61
C GLN A 393 16.70 -25.86 6.38
N GLY A 394 16.02 -25.63 5.25
CA GLY A 394 16.46 -26.15 3.96
C GLY A 394 17.84 -25.60 3.62
N THR A 395 18.69 -26.42 2.99
CA THR A 395 20.08 -26.03 2.67
C THR A 395 20.20 -24.80 1.77
N GLY A 396 19.12 -24.40 1.09
CA GLY A 396 19.02 -23.13 0.35
C GLY A 396 19.07 -21.87 1.23
N SER A 397 18.61 -21.91 2.48
CA SER A 397 18.60 -20.72 3.37
C SER A 397 20.00 -20.20 3.69
N ARG A 398 21.04 -21.04 3.57
CA ARG A 398 22.44 -20.60 3.70
C ARG A 398 23.07 -20.09 2.40
N LYS A 399 22.42 -20.26 1.25
CA LYS A 399 22.84 -19.64 -0.03
C LYS A 399 22.13 -18.30 -0.30
N LEU A 400 20.91 -18.09 0.22
CA LEU A 400 20.13 -16.86 0.02
C LEU A 400 20.84 -15.56 0.47
N VAL A 401 21.83 -15.65 1.35
CA VAL A 401 22.61 -14.49 1.86
C VAL A 401 23.69 -14.02 0.87
N ALA A 402 24.05 -14.82 -0.15
CA ALA A 402 25.28 -14.62 -0.93
C ALA A 402 25.17 -13.74 -2.19
N ALA A 403 23.96 -13.37 -2.65
CA ALA A 403 23.75 -12.91 -4.04
C ALA A 403 22.76 -11.75 -4.25
N THR A 404 22.55 -10.87 -3.26
CA THR A 404 21.81 -9.61 -3.47
C THR A 404 22.76 -8.48 -3.88
N ALA A 405 22.91 -8.26 -5.19
CA ALA A 405 23.45 -7.00 -5.69
C ALA A 405 22.53 -5.83 -5.27
N ASN A 406 23.08 -4.66 -4.92
CA ASN A 406 22.31 -3.52 -4.42
C ASN A 406 21.52 -2.82 -5.55
N HIS A 407 20.40 -3.42 -5.94
CA HIS A 407 19.52 -2.97 -7.03
C HIS A 407 18.70 -1.69 -6.72
N GLY A 408 19.06 -0.99 -5.64
CA GLY A 408 18.44 0.25 -5.18
C GLY A 408 17.38 0.06 -4.09
N PRO A 409 17.06 1.12 -3.33
CA PRO A 409 15.99 1.10 -2.33
C PRO A 409 14.62 0.77 -2.96
N LYS A 410 13.72 0.24 -2.13
CA LYS A 410 12.34 -0.13 -2.52
C LYS A 410 11.56 1.04 -3.11
N ASN A 411 10.81 0.78 -4.18
CA ASN A 411 9.95 1.77 -4.82
C ASN A 411 8.59 1.86 -4.12
N ASN A 412 8.53 2.70 -3.08
CA ASN A 412 7.32 3.04 -2.34
C ASN A 412 6.42 4.10 -3.03
N ARG A 413 6.78 4.61 -4.22
CA ARG A 413 5.98 5.64 -4.93
C ARG A 413 4.83 5.06 -5.77
N THR A 414 4.85 3.76 -6.03
CA THR A 414 3.83 3.05 -6.79
C THR A 414 2.98 2.21 -5.85
N THR A 415 1.70 2.55 -5.68
CA THR A 415 0.74 1.74 -4.91
C THR A 415 0.58 0.37 -5.57
N ARG A 416 0.63 -0.71 -4.78
CA ARG A 416 0.68 -2.10 -5.27
C ARG A 416 -0.64 -2.82 -5.06
N PHE A 417 -0.87 -3.91 -5.79
CA PHE A 417 -2.14 -4.65 -5.75
C PHE A 417 -2.51 -5.16 -4.35
N GLU A 418 -1.56 -5.61 -3.54
CA GLU A 418 -1.84 -6.03 -2.16
C GLU A 418 -2.24 -4.88 -1.23
N VAL A 419 -1.92 -3.63 -1.60
CA VAL A 419 -2.35 -2.42 -0.89
C VAL A 419 -3.70 -1.94 -1.41
N LEU A 420 -3.89 -1.89 -2.73
CA LEU A 420 -5.14 -1.51 -3.39
C LEU A 420 -6.29 -2.49 -3.08
N ASN A 421 -5.97 -3.78 -2.95
CA ASN A 421 -6.92 -4.86 -2.78
C ASN A 421 -6.99 -5.38 -1.34
N ARG A 422 -6.27 -4.76 -0.39
CA ARG A 422 -6.25 -5.16 1.02
C ARG A 422 -7.66 -5.32 1.59
N ASP A 423 -8.58 -4.43 1.23
CA ASP A 423 -9.94 -4.40 1.75
C ASP A 423 -10.86 -5.47 1.08
N ILE A 424 -10.37 -6.16 0.04
CA ILE A 424 -11.09 -7.23 -0.70
C ILE A 424 -10.36 -8.59 -0.73
N HIS A 425 -9.16 -8.73 -0.13
CA HIS A 425 -8.34 -9.95 -0.22
C HIS A 425 -9.02 -11.24 0.28
N ASN A 426 -10.09 -11.12 1.07
CA ASN A 426 -10.92 -12.27 1.50
C ASN A 426 -11.87 -12.79 0.40
N TYR A 427 -12.04 -12.05 -0.70
CA TYR A 427 -12.90 -12.39 -1.83
C TYR A 427 -12.11 -12.70 -3.10
N THR A 428 -10.83 -12.33 -3.18
CA THR A 428 -9.94 -12.59 -4.31
C THR A 428 -8.95 -13.73 -4.01
N PHE A 429 -8.73 -14.57 -5.01
CA PHE A 429 -7.56 -15.43 -5.09
C PHE A 429 -6.38 -14.60 -5.63
N GLU A 430 -5.15 -14.89 -5.21
CA GLU A 430 -3.94 -14.18 -5.67
C GLU A 430 -4.06 -12.64 -5.69
N SER A 431 -4.67 -12.04 -4.66
CA SER A 431 -4.92 -10.60 -4.50
C SER A 431 -5.96 -9.97 -5.44
N ASP A 432 -5.98 -10.30 -6.73
CA ASP A 432 -6.70 -9.59 -7.81
C ASP A 432 -7.54 -10.52 -8.71
N ILE A 433 -7.52 -11.84 -8.48
CA ILE A 433 -8.33 -12.79 -9.25
C ILE A 433 -9.67 -13.06 -8.55
N MET A 434 -10.78 -12.74 -9.22
CA MET A 434 -12.10 -13.24 -8.85
C MET A 434 -12.32 -14.62 -9.48
N LEU A 435 -12.71 -15.60 -8.67
CA LEU A 435 -12.99 -16.97 -9.10
C LEU A 435 -14.49 -17.26 -9.03
N ASN A 436 -15.04 -17.90 -10.06
CA ASN A 436 -16.39 -18.48 -9.98
C ASN A 436 -16.37 -19.85 -9.26
N GLU A 437 -17.54 -20.37 -8.85
CA GLU A 437 -17.59 -21.63 -8.08
C GLU A 437 -16.99 -22.83 -8.81
N LYS A 438 -17.16 -22.93 -10.13
CA LYS A 438 -16.60 -24.01 -10.95
C LYS A 438 -15.07 -23.96 -10.97
N GLN A 439 -14.50 -22.77 -11.17
CA GLN A 439 -13.05 -22.52 -11.12
C GLN A 439 -12.48 -22.81 -9.74
N ALA A 440 -13.13 -22.34 -8.67
CA ALA A 440 -12.71 -22.61 -7.29
C ALA A 440 -12.69 -24.11 -6.98
N ARG A 441 -13.70 -24.88 -7.43
CA ARG A 441 -13.74 -26.34 -7.28
C ARG A 441 -12.68 -27.08 -8.08
N GLN A 442 -12.41 -26.65 -9.32
CA GLN A 442 -11.32 -27.22 -10.14
C GLN A 442 -9.97 -26.98 -9.46
N LEU A 443 -9.70 -25.74 -9.05
CA LEU A 443 -8.49 -25.33 -8.33
C LEU A 443 -8.29 -26.14 -7.05
N ALA A 444 -9.29 -26.17 -6.16
CA ALA A 444 -9.24 -26.93 -4.89
C ALA A 444 -8.99 -28.43 -5.10
N LYS A 445 -9.77 -29.07 -5.97
CA LYS A 445 -9.62 -30.50 -6.28
C LYS A 445 -8.21 -30.83 -6.80
N SER A 446 -7.63 -29.97 -7.63
CA SER A 446 -6.31 -30.24 -8.21
C SER A 446 -5.15 -29.87 -7.28
N ILE A 447 -5.38 -28.99 -6.30
CA ILE A 447 -4.53 -28.81 -5.11
C ILE A 447 -4.58 -30.07 -4.22
N GLU A 448 -5.76 -30.58 -3.88
CA GLU A 448 -5.95 -31.81 -3.07
C GLU A 448 -5.19 -32.99 -3.67
N ASN A 449 -5.36 -33.24 -4.98
CA ASN A 449 -4.72 -34.33 -5.71
C ASN A 449 -3.19 -34.21 -5.85
N GLY A 450 -2.57 -33.08 -5.48
CA GLY A 450 -1.12 -32.91 -5.42
C GLY A 450 -0.39 -33.01 -6.77
N ASN A 451 -1.11 -32.95 -7.89
CA ASN A 451 -0.58 -33.13 -9.24
C ASN A 451 0.10 -31.86 -9.76
N TYR A 452 1.19 -31.44 -9.12
CA TYR A 452 1.99 -30.28 -9.54
C TYR A 452 3.06 -30.67 -10.58
N ARG A 453 2.63 -30.98 -11.82
CA ARG A 453 3.58 -31.15 -12.95
C ARG A 453 3.95 -29.79 -13.55
N SER A 454 5.23 -29.60 -13.83
CA SER A 454 5.85 -28.40 -14.41
C SER A 454 5.13 -27.82 -15.64
N LYS A 455 5.30 -26.51 -15.88
CA LYS A 455 4.98 -25.74 -17.12
C LYS A 455 3.50 -25.39 -17.36
N ARG A 456 2.94 -24.34 -16.70
CA ARG A 456 1.53 -23.87 -16.88
C ARG A 456 1.30 -22.37 -16.55
N GLN A 457 0.49 -21.61 -17.32
CA GLN A 457 0.16 -20.17 -17.10
C GLN A 457 -1.23 -19.67 -17.58
N ALA A 458 -1.73 -20.05 -18.76
CA ALA A 458 -2.98 -19.53 -19.36
C ALA A 458 -4.10 -20.58 -19.34
N ILE A 459 -5.38 -20.19 -19.39
CA ILE A 459 -6.52 -21.13 -19.29
C ILE A 459 -6.50 -22.27 -20.33
N VAL A 460 -7.05 -23.43 -19.93
CA VAL A 460 -7.14 -24.66 -20.75
C VAL A 460 -8.57 -24.93 -21.23
N GLU A 461 -9.59 -24.56 -20.46
CA GLU A 461 -10.98 -24.91 -20.76
C GLU A 461 -11.56 -24.01 -21.87
N ALA A 462 -11.70 -24.57 -23.08
CA ALA A 462 -12.09 -23.87 -24.30
C ALA A 462 -13.47 -23.17 -24.24
N THR A 463 -14.37 -23.54 -23.32
CA THR A 463 -15.62 -22.79 -23.11
C THR A 463 -15.34 -21.37 -22.64
N ASN A 464 -14.28 -21.17 -21.87
CA ASN A 464 -13.96 -19.90 -21.20
C ASN A 464 -13.04 -19.02 -22.06
N PHE A 465 -12.91 -19.35 -23.35
CA PHE A 465 -12.22 -18.57 -24.36
C PHE A 465 -13.21 -17.60 -25.03
N TRP A 466 -12.77 -16.41 -25.40
CA TRP A 466 -13.53 -15.50 -26.26
C TRP A 466 -13.56 -15.99 -27.72
N ASN A 467 -14.68 -15.76 -28.41
CA ASN A 467 -14.78 -16.10 -29.84
C ASN A 467 -14.11 -15.01 -30.67
N VAL A 468 -12.99 -15.30 -31.32
CA VAL A 468 -12.21 -14.33 -32.14
C VAL A 468 -13.02 -13.67 -33.27
N SER A 469 -14.11 -14.29 -33.73
CA SER A 469 -14.99 -13.76 -34.77
C SER A 469 -16.09 -12.82 -34.24
N VAL A 470 -16.16 -12.58 -32.94
CA VAL A 470 -17.16 -11.71 -32.28
C VAL A 470 -16.42 -10.75 -31.34
N PRO A 471 -16.69 -9.43 -31.37
CA PRO A 471 -16.02 -8.52 -30.46
C PRO A 471 -16.40 -8.82 -29.01
N ILE A 472 -15.39 -8.78 -28.13
CA ILE A 472 -15.56 -8.75 -26.68
C ILE A 472 -16.30 -7.46 -26.34
N TYR A 473 -17.60 -7.58 -26.09
CA TYR A 473 -18.41 -6.43 -25.70
C TYR A 473 -17.96 -5.91 -24.34
N TYR A 474 -18.03 -4.59 -24.13
CA TYR A 474 -17.80 -3.96 -22.84
C TYR A 474 -18.76 -2.79 -22.59
N GLN A 475 -18.86 -2.36 -21.34
CA GLN A 475 -19.45 -1.07 -20.96
C GLN A 475 -18.72 -0.45 -19.77
N PHE A 476 -18.76 0.88 -19.66
CA PHE A 476 -18.32 1.58 -18.46
C PHE A 476 -19.49 1.78 -17.48
N ASP A 477 -19.22 1.60 -16.19
CA ASP A 477 -20.09 1.99 -15.10
C ASP A 477 -19.92 3.46 -14.75
N SER A 478 -20.98 4.13 -14.27
CA SER A 478 -20.94 5.54 -13.84
C SER A 478 -20.12 5.80 -12.56
N THR A 479 -19.44 4.77 -12.05
CA THR A 479 -18.59 4.81 -10.86
C THR A 479 -17.11 5.06 -11.17
N LEU A 480 -16.70 4.98 -12.45
CA LEU A 480 -15.34 5.27 -12.92
C LEU A 480 -15.13 6.76 -13.20
N SER A 481 -13.92 7.26 -12.94
CA SER A 481 -13.55 8.63 -13.33
C SER A 481 -13.24 8.71 -14.83
N ALA A 482 -13.22 9.93 -15.38
CA ALA A 482 -12.78 10.17 -16.75
C ALA A 482 -11.33 9.68 -17.01
N THR A 483 -10.45 9.76 -15.99
CA THR A 483 -9.07 9.26 -16.04
C THR A 483 -9.04 7.73 -16.17
N ASN A 484 -9.80 7.02 -15.32
CA ASN A 484 -9.91 5.56 -15.40
C ASN A 484 -10.46 5.13 -16.77
N ILE A 485 -11.53 5.78 -17.24
CA ILE A 485 -12.13 5.50 -18.56
C ILE A 485 -11.12 5.72 -19.69
N ALA A 486 -10.36 6.82 -19.66
CA ALA A 486 -9.32 7.10 -20.65
C ALA A 486 -8.21 6.04 -20.64
N ASN A 487 -7.73 5.63 -19.46
CA ASN A 487 -6.65 4.65 -19.33
C ASN A 487 -7.11 3.22 -19.69
N VAL A 488 -8.33 2.84 -19.36
CA VAL A 488 -8.93 1.56 -19.79
C VAL A 488 -9.19 1.56 -21.30
N ARG A 489 -9.59 2.69 -21.91
CA ARG A 489 -9.64 2.81 -23.39
C ARG A 489 -8.25 2.61 -24.04
N LYS A 490 -7.16 3.13 -23.43
CA LYS A 490 -5.77 2.83 -23.90
C LYS A 490 -5.45 1.33 -23.79
N ALA A 491 -5.83 0.68 -22.69
CA ALA A 491 -5.58 -0.74 -22.48
C ALA A 491 -6.38 -1.66 -23.43
N ILE A 492 -7.65 -1.32 -23.69
CA ILE A 492 -8.48 -1.95 -24.71
C ILE A 492 -7.86 -1.75 -26.11
N GLN A 493 -7.37 -0.54 -26.41
CA GLN A 493 -6.69 -0.26 -27.68
C GLN A 493 -5.37 -1.05 -27.81
N TYR A 494 -4.60 -1.19 -26.74
CA TYR A 494 -3.39 -2.02 -26.74
C TYR A 494 -3.71 -3.49 -27.05
N TRP A 495 -4.72 -4.09 -26.41
CA TRP A 495 -5.10 -5.49 -26.67
C TRP A 495 -5.78 -5.68 -28.03
N ASN A 496 -6.48 -4.67 -28.55
CA ASN A 496 -6.86 -4.61 -29.96
C ASN A 496 -5.60 -4.69 -30.84
N ASP A 497 -4.73 -3.69 -30.79
CA ASP A 497 -3.63 -3.53 -31.76
C ASP A 497 -2.58 -4.64 -31.70
N ASN A 498 -2.47 -5.35 -30.57
CA ASN A 498 -1.52 -6.44 -30.37
C ASN A 498 -2.13 -7.85 -30.48
N SER A 499 -3.41 -8.03 -30.84
CA SER A 499 -3.99 -9.37 -31.01
C SER A 499 -5.14 -9.45 -32.03
N CYS A 500 -5.62 -10.66 -32.31
CA CYS A 500 -6.85 -10.86 -33.07
C CYS A 500 -8.14 -10.59 -32.27
N LEU A 501 -8.07 -10.43 -30.95
CA LEU A 501 -9.24 -10.09 -30.15
C LEU A 501 -9.67 -8.66 -30.47
N SER A 502 -10.97 -8.47 -30.72
CA SER A 502 -11.57 -7.16 -30.94
C SER A 502 -12.49 -6.80 -29.77
N PHE A 503 -12.59 -5.52 -29.44
CA PHE A 503 -13.41 -5.02 -28.33
C PHE A 503 -14.41 -3.97 -28.82
N SER A 504 -15.64 -3.98 -28.29
CA SER A 504 -16.72 -3.08 -28.72
C SER A 504 -17.57 -2.59 -27.55
N GLU A 505 -17.81 -1.28 -27.46
CA GLU A 505 -18.65 -0.69 -26.41
C GLU A 505 -20.13 -0.92 -26.71
N ASN A 506 -20.77 -1.81 -25.95
CA ASN A 506 -22.16 -2.21 -26.14
C ASN A 506 -22.78 -2.70 -24.83
N SER A 507 -23.63 -1.88 -24.22
CA SER A 507 -24.36 -2.20 -22.98
C SER A 507 -25.41 -3.32 -23.14
N ASN A 508 -25.82 -3.63 -24.37
CA ASN A 508 -26.71 -4.75 -24.69
C ASN A 508 -25.92 -6.01 -25.10
N GLY A 509 -24.59 -5.97 -25.07
CA GLY A 509 -23.74 -7.12 -25.35
C GLY A 509 -23.96 -8.24 -24.33
N LEU A 510 -24.27 -9.44 -24.81
CA LEU A 510 -24.26 -10.64 -24.00
C LEU A 510 -22.83 -10.95 -23.56
N ASN A 511 -22.69 -11.37 -22.30
CA ASN A 511 -21.44 -11.84 -21.72
C ASN A 511 -20.30 -10.80 -21.74
N ARG A 512 -20.67 -9.51 -21.69
CA ARG A 512 -19.74 -8.36 -21.81
C ARG A 512 -18.90 -8.10 -20.56
N LEU A 513 -17.78 -7.39 -20.72
CA LEU A 513 -17.01 -6.82 -19.61
C LEU A 513 -17.73 -5.59 -19.03
N PHE A 514 -18.03 -5.61 -17.73
CA PHE A 514 -18.65 -4.51 -17.00
C PHE A 514 -17.56 -3.81 -16.18
N LEU A 515 -17.00 -2.75 -16.76
CA LEU A 515 -15.85 -2.02 -16.24
C LEU A 515 -16.33 -1.06 -15.13
N THR A 516 -15.87 -1.25 -13.89
CA THR A 516 -16.45 -0.55 -12.72
C THR A 516 -15.39 -0.12 -11.71
N SER A 517 -15.77 0.76 -10.78
CA SER A 517 -15.01 1.10 -9.58
C SER A 517 -15.60 0.34 -8.39
N ALA A 518 -15.15 -0.90 -8.19
CA ALA A 518 -15.70 -1.83 -7.20
C ALA A 518 -14.74 -2.13 -6.03
N GLY A 519 -13.73 -1.27 -5.85
CA GLY A 519 -12.68 -1.40 -4.82
C GLY A 519 -11.53 -2.26 -5.30
N GLY A 520 -10.30 -1.78 -5.15
CA GLY A 520 -9.11 -2.42 -5.73
C GLY A 520 -9.13 -2.51 -7.26
N CYS A 521 -8.13 -3.20 -7.78
CA CYS A 521 -8.02 -3.63 -9.17
C CYS A 521 -8.15 -5.14 -9.20
N TRP A 522 -9.13 -5.69 -9.91
CA TRP A 522 -9.36 -7.14 -9.96
C TRP A 522 -10.24 -7.55 -11.13
N SER A 523 -10.13 -8.82 -11.51
CA SER A 523 -10.79 -9.36 -12.70
C SER A 523 -11.11 -10.85 -12.59
N TYR A 524 -12.08 -11.32 -13.35
CA TYR A 524 -12.32 -12.76 -13.53
C TYR A 524 -11.37 -13.35 -14.57
N VAL A 525 -10.79 -14.53 -14.32
CA VAL A 525 -9.93 -15.16 -15.33
C VAL A 525 -10.77 -15.83 -16.43
N GLY A 526 -10.63 -15.34 -17.66
CA GLY A 526 -11.32 -15.82 -18.85
C GLY A 526 -12.79 -15.39 -18.96
N ARG A 527 -13.47 -15.93 -19.96
CA ARG A 527 -14.87 -15.65 -20.30
C ARG A 527 -15.85 -16.41 -19.39
N GLN A 528 -16.69 -15.69 -18.66
CA GLN A 528 -17.63 -16.25 -17.66
C GLN A 528 -18.98 -16.65 -18.28
N ASN A 529 -19.05 -17.81 -18.93
CA ASN A 529 -20.20 -18.27 -19.74
C ASN A 529 -21.59 -18.07 -19.13
N ASP A 530 -21.74 -18.35 -17.84
CA ASP A 530 -23.03 -18.49 -17.18
C ASP A 530 -23.68 -17.14 -16.77
N ALA A 531 -23.06 -16.02 -17.13
CA ALA A 531 -23.49 -14.67 -16.77
C ALA A 531 -23.75 -13.75 -17.98
N PRO A 532 -24.71 -12.79 -17.90
CA PRO A 532 -24.94 -11.80 -18.95
C PRO A 532 -23.83 -10.74 -19.06
N TYR A 533 -22.96 -10.64 -18.06
CA TYR A 533 -21.75 -9.82 -18.02
C TYR A 533 -20.81 -10.30 -16.90
N GLN A 534 -19.52 -9.96 -16.97
CA GLN A 534 -18.54 -10.18 -15.90
C GLN A 534 -17.95 -8.84 -15.43
N LEU A 535 -17.79 -8.67 -14.12
CA LEU A 535 -17.20 -7.45 -13.55
C LEU A 535 -15.68 -7.43 -13.77
N VAL A 536 -15.13 -6.23 -13.97
CA VAL A 536 -13.70 -5.94 -13.90
C VAL A 536 -13.54 -4.62 -13.14
N SER A 537 -12.83 -4.61 -12.01
CA SER A 537 -12.57 -3.40 -11.24
C SER A 537 -11.31 -2.70 -11.72
N VAL A 538 -11.47 -1.46 -12.16
CA VAL A 538 -10.43 -0.59 -12.72
C VAL A 538 -10.60 0.83 -12.18
N GLY A 539 -10.91 0.91 -10.88
CA GLY A 539 -11.15 2.14 -10.13
C GLY A 539 -9.88 2.91 -9.70
N PRO A 540 -9.99 3.85 -8.75
CA PRO A 540 -8.87 4.67 -8.29
C PRO A 540 -7.64 3.85 -7.89
N GLY A 541 -6.49 4.18 -8.48
CA GLY A 541 -5.23 3.45 -8.31
C GLY A 541 -4.94 2.44 -9.42
N CYS A 542 -5.94 2.07 -10.22
CA CYS A 542 -5.79 1.21 -11.40
C CYS A 542 -5.40 1.99 -12.67
N ASP A 543 -4.82 3.19 -12.50
CA ASP A 543 -4.75 4.25 -13.49
C ASP A 543 -3.55 4.17 -14.45
N THR A 544 -2.76 3.09 -14.44
CA THR A 544 -1.64 2.89 -15.39
C THR A 544 -2.03 1.99 -16.56
N LEU A 545 -1.30 2.10 -17.69
CA LEU A 545 -1.50 1.20 -18.83
C LEU A 545 -1.20 -0.26 -18.46
N GLY A 546 -0.09 -0.53 -17.74
CA GLY A 546 0.26 -1.89 -17.31
C GLY A 546 -0.77 -2.50 -16.34
N THR A 547 -1.35 -1.71 -15.43
CA THR A 547 -2.42 -2.18 -14.54
C THR A 547 -3.72 -2.44 -15.31
N ALA A 548 -4.20 -1.48 -16.11
CA ALA A 548 -5.44 -1.68 -16.87
C ALA A 548 -5.32 -2.79 -17.94
N THR A 549 -4.13 -3.05 -18.48
CA THR A 549 -3.90 -4.20 -19.38
C THR A 549 -3.81 -5.52 -18.63
N HIS A 550 -3.23 -5.57 -17.42
CA HIS A 550 -3.21 -6.74 -16.53
C HIS A 550 -4.64 -7.24 -16.20
N GLU A 551 -5.54 -6.35 -15.76
CA GLU A 551 -6.94 -6.71 -15.47
C GLU A 551 -7.68 -7.28 -16.69
N LEU A 552 -7.42 -6.70 -17.87
CA LEU A 552 -7.95 -7.21 -19.13
C LEU A 552 -7.27 -8.53 -19.54
N MET A 553 -6.01 -8.76 -19.19
CA MET A 553 -5.29 -10.00 -19.50
C MET A 553 -5.79 -11.19 -18.67
N HIS A 554 -6.18 -10.96 -17.41
CA HIS A 554 -7.01 -11.90 -16.65
C HIS A 554 -8.31 -12.21 -17.40
N ALA A 555 -9.12 -11.20 -17.76
CA ALA A 555 -10.37 -11.39 -18.50
C ALA A 555 -10.18 -12.12 -19.85
N ILE A 556 -9.05 -11.92 -20.52
CA ILE A 556 -8.64 -12.62 -21.75
C ILE A 556 -8.29 -14.10 -21.49
N GLY A 557 -7.79 -14.45 -20.30
CA GLY A 557 -7.60 -15.85 -19.87
C GLY A 557 -6.24 -16.20 -19.22
N PHE A 558 -5.53 -15.25 -18.63
CA PHE A 558 -4.21 -15.52 -18.03
C PHE A 558 -4.22 -15.57 -16.50
N TRP A 559 -3.43 -16.49 -15.95
CA TRP A 559 -3.05 -16.55 -14.55
C TRP A 559 -1.68 -15.90 -14.34
N HIS A 560 -1.29 -15.72 -13.09
CA HIS A 560 -0.02 -15.10 -12.72
C HIS A 560 1.24 -15.84 -13.19
N GLN A 561 2.26 -15.05 -13.45
CA GLN A 561 3.63 -15.46 -13.77
C GLN A 561 4.32 -16.11 -12.56
N GLN A 562 4.20 -15.54 -11.34
CA GLN A 562 4.81 -16.14 -10.14
C GLN A 562 4.16 -17.44 -9.68
N SER A 563 2.92 -17.73 -10.13
CA SER A 563 2.19 -18.95 -9.80
C SER A 563 2.38 -20.06 -10.84
N ARG A 564 3.17 -19.80 -11.89
CA ARG A 564 3.50 -20.78 -12.94
C ARG A 564 4.08 -22.07 -12.38
N ALA A 565 3.66 -23.22 -12.89
CA ALA A 565 4.14 -24.51 -12.40
C ALA A 565 5.66 -24.74 -12.56
N ASP A 566 6.34 -23.96 -13.41
CA ASP A 566 7.79 -23.94 -13.65
C ASP A 566 8.56 -22.82 -12.90
N ARG A 567 7.93 -21.97 -12.08
CA ARG A 567 8.63 -20.78 -11.52
C ARG A 567 9.86 -21.07 -10.64
N ASP A 568 9.99 -22.27 -10.04
CA ASP A 568 11.20 -22.61 -9.24
C ASP A 568 12.46 -22.67 -10.11
N ASP A 569 12.35 -22.74 -11.44
CA ASP A 569 13.51 -22.73 -12.33
C ASP A 569 14.06 -21.31 -12.57
N PHE A 570 13.29 -20.27 -12.23
CA PHE A 570 13.56 -18.86 -12.56
C PHE A 570 13.60 -17.92 -11.34
N VAL A 571 12.80 -18.18 -10.30
CA VAL A 571 12.78 -17.38 -9.06
C VAL A 571 12.99 -18.24 -7.81
N TYR A 572 13.48 -17.62 -6.75
CA TYR A 572 13.34 -18.10 -5.37
C TYR A 572 12.18 -17.35 -4.70
N ILE A 573 11.37 -18.08 -3.94
CA ILE A 573 10.30 -17.52 -3.10
C ILE A 573 10.71 -17.66 -1.63
N ASP A 574 10.88 -16.56 -0.90
CA ASP A 574 11.19 -16.59 0.52
C ASP A 574 9.92 -16.66 1.38
N PHE A 575 9.43 -17.88 1.58
CA PHE A 575 8.33 -18.17 2.51
C PHE A 575 8.66 -17.86 3.98
N GLY A 576 9.92 -17.57 4.34
CA GLY A 576 10.30 -17.06 5.66
C GLY A 576 10.02 -15.57 5.84
N ASN A 577 9.89 -14.82 4.73
CA ASN A 577 9.59 -13.39 4.72
C ASN A 577 8.17 -13.06 4.19
N ILE A 578 7.36 -14.05 3.81
CA ILE A 578 5.97 -13.83 3.38
C ILE A 578 5.04 -13.87 4.59
N MET A 579 4.09 -12.92 4.67
CA MET A 579 3.04 -12.91 5.70
C MET A 579 2.32 -14.27 5.73
N PRO A 580 2.26 -14.98 6.87
CA PRO A 580 1.78 -16.38 6.90
C PRO A 580 0.37 -16.59 6.36
N SER A 581 -0.54 -15.63 6.56
CA SER A 581 -1.90 -15.62 6.01
C SER A 581 -1.94 -15.46 4.48
N GLN A 582 -0.88 -14.91 3.88
CA GLN A 582 -0.78 -14.57 2.46
C GLN A 582 0.13 -15.54 1.67
N ALA A 583 0.62 -16.61 2.31
CA ALA A 583 1.46 -17.63 1.68
C ALA A 583 0.74 -18.43 0.55
N TYR A 584 -0.58 -18.32 0.44
CA TYR A 584 -1.34 -18.95 -0.66
C TYR A 584 -1.11 -18.25 -2.02
N ASN A 585 -0.81 -16.94 -2.03
CA ASN A 585 -0.61 -16.15 -3.26
C ASN A 585 0.68 -16.53 -4.05
N PHE A 586 1.45 -17.49 -3.56
CA PHE A 586 2.72 -17.98 -4.15
C PHE A 586 2.69 -19.48 -4.48
N GLN A 587 1.52 -20.10 -4.41
CA GLN A 587 1.32 -21.51 -4.70
C GLN A 587 1.34 -21.78 -6.21
N LYS A 588 1.67 -23.01 -6.60
CA LYS A 588 1.72 -23.38 -8.03
C LYS A 588 0.32 -23.70 -8.57
N MET A 589 -0.03 -23.08 -9.69
CA MET A 589 -1.25 -23.40 -10.44
C MET A 589 -1.27 -24.89 -10.84
N PRO A 590 -2.38 -25.62 -10.58
CA PRO A 590 -2.47 -27.06 -10.89
C PRO A 590 -2.55 -27.42 -12.38
N VAL A 591 -2.69 -28.73 -12.64
CA VAL A 591 -2.51 -29.33 -13.98
C VAL A 591 -3.65 -29.12 -14.97
N ASP A 592 -4.90 -28.98 -14.53
CA ASP A 592 -6.08 -28.87 -15.38
C ASP A 592 -6.51 -27.43 -15.67
N THR A 593 -6.09 -26.46 -14.85
CA THR A 593 -6.52 -25.06 -14.95
C THR A 593 -5.64 -24.19 -15.87
N ALA A 594 -4.39 -24.59 -16.16
CA ALA A 594 -3.44 -23.74 -16.89
C ALA A 594 -2.46 -24.47 -17.87
N GLN A 595 -1.90 -23.74 -18.86
CA GLN A 595 -0.94 -24.19 -19.90
C GLN A 595 0.09 -23.10 -20.27
N LEU A 596 1.31 -23.44 -20.73
CA LEU A 596 2.33 -22.40 -21.12
C LEU A 596 2.21 -21.85 -22.54
N LEU A 597 1.51 -22.55 -23.45
CA LEU A 597 1.56 -22.24 -24.89
C LEU A 597 3.01 -22.28 -25.47
N GLY A 598 3.93 -22.95 -24.78
CA GLY A 598 5.36 -22.97 -25.13
C GLY A 598 6.01 -21.58 -25.09
N ILE A 599 5.78 -20.82 -24.02
CA ILE A 599 6.38 -19.49 -23.78
C ILE A 599 7.36 -19.60 -22.60
N PRO A 600 8.57 -19.01 -22.66
CA PRO A 600 9.51 -19.03 -21.54
C PRO A 600 8.98 -18.24 -20.33
N TYR A 601 9.78 -18.19 -19.25
CA TYR A 601 9.44 -17.35 -18.10
C TYR A 601 9.92 -15.92 -18.36
N ASP A 602 9.00 -14.96 -18.36
CA ASP A 602 9.31 -13.55 -18.52
C ASP A 602 9.25 -12.86 -17.15
N TYR A 603 10.39 -12.33 -16.68
CA TYR A 603 10.46 -11.58 -15.42
C TYR A 603 9.71 -10.23 -15.50
N GLY A 604 9.54 -9.67 -16.69
CA GLY A 604 8.85 -8.40 -16.92
C GLY A 604 7.41 -8.53 -17.41
N SER A 605 6.81 -9.72 -17.38
CA SER A 605 5.37 -9.89 -17.65
C SER A 605 4.53 -8.97 -16.75
N VAL A 606 3.46 -8.35 -17.27
CA VAL A 606 2.51 -7.62 -16.39
C VAL A 606 1.78 -8.57 -15.43
N MET A 607 1.78 -9.87 -15.70
CA MET A 607 1.26 -10.90 -14.80
C MET A 607 2.28 -11.32 -13.72
N GLN A 608 3.41 -10.64 -13.58
CA GLN A 608 4.41 -10.90 -12.54
C GLN A 608 4.18 -10.01 -11.31
N TYR A 609 4.15 -10.62 -10.12
CA TYR A 609 4.28 -9.93 -8.83
C TYR A 609 5.64 -9.24 -8.67
N TYR A 610 5.64 -8.12 -7.93
CA TYR A 610 6.84 -7.36 -7.65
C TYR A 610 7.69 -7.97 -6.50
N PRO A 611 8.98 -7.61 -6.37
CA PRO A 611 9.92 -8.28 -5.47
C PRO A 611 9.59 -8.35 -3.98
N TYR A 612 8.75 -7.46 -3.43
CA TYR A 612 8.41 -7.41 -2.00
C TYR A 612 6.95 -7.79 -1.71
N ALA A 613 6.26 -8.43 -2.65
CA ALA A 613 4.86 -8.81 -2.49
C ALA A 613 4.64 -9.58 -1.18
N PHE A 614 3.69 -9.11 -0.37
CA PHE A 614 3.33 -9.71 0.93
C PHE A 614 4.47 -9.88 1.96
N ALA A 615 5.52 -9.06 1.87
CA ALA A 615 6.64 -9.12 2.81
C ALA A 615 6.25 -8.80 4.27
N VAL A 616 6.81 -9.54 5.22
CA VAL A 616 6.79 -9.24 6.67
C VAL A 616 7.84 -8.17 6.97
N ASP A 617 9.11 -8.48 6.66
CA ASP A 617 10.14 -7.45 6.58
C ASP A 617 10.06 -6.79 5.21
N SER A 618 9.40 -5.64 5.18
CA SER A 618 9.17 -4.87 3.96
C SER A 618 10.45 -4.34 3.29
N THR A 619 11.62 -4.46 3.94
CA THR A 619 12.96 -4.13 3.40
C THR A 619 13.65 -5.30 2.69
N LYS A 620 13.15 -6.52 2.85
CA LYS A 620 13.67 -7.75 2.22
C LYS A 620 12.74 -8.24 1.11
N TYR A 621 13.32 -8.75 0.03
CA TYR A 621 12.54 -9.38 -1.05
C TYR A 621 11.80 -10.64 -0.56
N THR A 622 10.64 -10.92 -1.16
CA THR A 622 9.94 -12.21 -1.10
C THR A 622 10.09 -12.98 -2.42
N ILE A 623 10.36 -12.29 -3.53
CA ILE A 623 10.68 -12.88 -4.83
C ILE A 623 12.09 -12.43 -5.27
N LEU A 624 13.00 -13.37 -5.45
CA LEU A 624 14.34 -13.13 -5.98
C LEU A 624 14.51 -13.81 -7.35
N ALA A 625 14.88 -13.06 -8.37
CA ALA A 625 15.28 -13.59 -9.66
C ALA A 625 16.57 -14.41 -9.52
N LYS A 626 16.61 -15.60 -10.11
CA LYS A 626 17.84 -16.42 -10.18
C LYS A 626 18.87 -15.80 -11.12
N ASP A 627 18.38 -15.20 -12.20
CA ASP A 627 19.17 -14.33 -13.07
C ASP A 627 19.14 -12.91 -12.48
N SER A 628 20.03 -12.64 -11.51
CA SER A 628 20.03 -11.44 -10.66
C SER A 628 19.91 -10.09 -11.42
N PRO A 629 20.47 -9.89 -12.63
CA PRO A 629 20.19 -8.72 -13.46
C PRO A 629 18.71 -8.40 -13.67
N TYR A 630 17.84 -9.41 -13.76
CA TYR A 630 16.39 -9.23 -13.97
C TYR A 630 15.61 -8.84 -12.69
N GLN A 631 16.26 -8.70 -11.53
CA GLN A 631 15.58 -8.36 -10.27
C GLN A 631 14.76 -7.06 -10.35
N ASN A 632 15.20 -6.09 -11.15
CA ASN A 632 14.49 -4.82 -11.37
C ASN A 632 13.46 -4.85 -12.50
N SER A 633 13.35 -5.95 -13.25
CA SER A 633 12.28 -6.16 -14.25
C SER A 633 11.01 -6.76 -13.62
N LEU A 634 11.17 -7.47 -12.49
CA LEU A 634 10.06 -8.04 -11.70
C LEU A 634 9.04 -6.97 -11.29
N GLY A 635 7.77 -7.18 -11.63
CA GLY A 635 6.66 -6.35 -11.14
C GLY A 635 6.39 -5.05 -11.89
N GLN A 636 7.05 -4.83 -13.04
CA GLN A 636 6.82 -3.63 -13.86
C GLN A 636 5.33 -3.47 -14.27
N ARG A 637 4.87 -2.23 -14.39
CA ARG A 637 3.48 -1.86 -14.76
C ARG A 637 3.43 -0.73 -15.80
N GLU A 638 4.40 -0.69 -16.70
CA GLU A 638 4.44 0.23 -17.83
C GLU A 638 3.46 -0.22 -18.94
N ALA A 639 3.66 -1.43 -19.47
CA ALA A 639 2.85 -2.07 -20.51
C ALA A 639 3.12 -3.58 -20.53
N PRO A 640 2.28 -4.42 -21.16
CA PRO A 640 2.54 -5.85 -21.32
C PRO A 640 3.87 -6.13 -22.03
N ALA A 641 4.55 -7.19 -21.59
CA ALA A 641 5.77 -7.66 -22.23
C ALA A 641 5.48 -8.33 -23.57
N PHE A 642 6.49 -8.51 -24.43
CA PHE A 642 6.27 -9.19 -25.69
C PHE A 642 5.91 -10.68 -25.49
N GLY A 643 6.37 -11.30 -24.41
CA GLY A 643 5.92 -12.63 -23.98
C GLY A 643 4.42 -12.69 -23.65
N ASP A 644 3.84 -11.62 -23.10
CA ASP A 644 2.41 -11.49 -22.83
C ASP A 644 1.60 -11.40 -24.14
N VAL A 645 2.12 -10.63 -25.11
CA VAL A 645 1.55 -10.49 -26.46
C VAL A 645 1.60 -11.81 -27.23
N ILE A 646 2.74 -12.51 -27.21
CA ILE A 646 2.87 -13.88 -27.74
C ILE A 646 1.88 -14.82 -27.03
N GLY A 647 1.68 -14.64 -25.72
CA GLY A 647 0.65 -15.28 -24.91
C GLY A 647 -0.73 -15.23 -25.55
N VAL A 648 -1.30 -14.03 -25.63
CA VAL A 648 -2.67 -13.84 -26.14
C VAL A 648 -2.80 -14.37 -27.57
N ASN A 649 -1.81 -14.13 -28.44
CA ASN A 649 -1.87 -14.58 -29.83
C ASN A 649 -1.79 -16.10 -29.98
N LYS A 650 -1.03 -16.81 -29.14
CA LYS A 650 -1.02 -18.27 -29.12
C LYS A 650 -2.28 -18.87 -28.50
N LEU A 651 -2.84 -18.26 -27.44
CA LEU A 651 -4.05 -18.76 -26.78
C LEU A 651 -5.25 -18.76 -27.75
N TYR A 652 -5.35 -17.71 -28.57
CA TYR A 652 -6.43 -17.51 -29.54
C TYR A 652 -6.06 -17.93 -30.97
N ASN A 653 -4.90 -18.56 -31.17
CA ASN A 653 -4.38 -19.00 -32.48
C ASN A 653 -4.43 -17.90 -33.57
N CYS A 654 -4.18 -16.65 -33.17
CA CYS A 654 -4.46 -15.46 -33.97
C CYS A 654 -3.72 -15.45 -35.32
N THR A 655 -2.51 -16.00 -35.39
CA THR A 655 -1.73 -16.08 -36.63
C THR A 655 -2.40 -16.91 -37.70
N ALA A 656 -3.20 -17.93 -37.34
CA ALA A 656 -3.91 -18.79 -38.28
C ALA A 656 -5.08 -18.10 -39.01
N LEU A 657 -5.43 -16.86 -38.63
CA LEU A 657 -6.33 -16.01 -39.41
C LEU A 657 -5.69 -15.50 -40.71
N CYS A 658 -4.36 -15.52 -40.81
CA CYS A 658 -3.61 -15.19 -42.01
C CYS A 658 -3.37 -16.44 -42.88
N ALA A 659 -3.90 -16.44 -44.10
CA ALA A 659 -3.77 -17.54 -45.06
C ALA A 659 -2.31 -17.85 -45.45
N THR A 660 -1.43 -16.85 -45.40
CA THR A 660 0.02 -16.97 -45.56
C THR A 660 0.69 -16.50 -44.28
N GLN A 661 1.67 -17.26 -43.79
CA GLN A 661 2.53 -16.85 -42.68
C GLN A 661 3.77 -16.15 -43.22
N MET A 662 4.13 -15.02 -42.61
CA MET A 662 5.37 -14.28 -42.91
C MET A 662 6.56 -14.88 -42.16
N THR A 663 7.74 -14.79 -42.79
CA THR A 663 9.01 -14.96 -42.08
C THR A 663 9.29 -13.67 -41.31
N CYS A 664 9.33 -13.77 -39.98
CA CYS A 664 9.56 -12.64 -39.09
C CYS A 664 10.87 -12.82 -38.33
N SER A 665 11.66 -11.75 -38.26
CA SER A 665 12.94 -11.70 -37.56
C SER A 665 12.74 -11.40 -36.08
N ASN A 666 13.81 -11.55 -35.28
CA ASN A 666 13.89 -11.10 -33.89
C ASN A 666 12.70 -11.52 -33.01
N SER A 667 12.26 -12.77 -33.14
CA SER A 667 11.13 -13.37 -32.41
C SER A 667 9.73 -12.79 -32.71
N GLY A 668 9.60 -11.94 -33.73
CA GLY A 668 8.30 -11.49 -34.22
C GLY A 668 7.45 -12.62 -34.83
N PHE A 669 6.17 -12.34 -35.07
CA PHE A 669 5.22 -13.28 -35.68
C PHE A 669 4.27 -12.56 -36.64
N THR A 670 3.52 -13.27 -37.51
CA THR A 670 2.63 -12.61 -38.49
C THR A 670 1.51 -11.82 -37.80
N ASP A 671 1.32 -10.55 -38.16
CA ASP A 671 0.28 -9.71 -37.56
C ASP A 671 -1.12 -10.13 -38.03
N SER A 672 -1.93 -10.68 -37.13
CA SER A 672 -3.29 -11.14 -37.44
C SER A 672 -4.25 -10.03 -37.89
N ARG A 673 -3.89 -8.74 -37.70
CA ARG A 673 -4.65 -7.60 -38.21
C ARG A 673 -4.12 -7.03 -39.53
N ASN A 674 -2.90 -7.42 -39.94
CA ASN A 674 -2.32 -7.07 -41.23
C ASN A 674 -1.34 -8.17 -41.65
N CYS A 675 -1.83 -9.18 -42.38
CA CYS A 675 -1.05 -10.34 -42.83
C CYS A 675 0.10 -10.02 -43.82
N SER A 676 0.37 -8.73 -44.08
CA SER A 676 1.49 -8.21 -44.86
C SER A 676 2.58 -7.55 -43.99
N GLN A 677 2.47 -7.62 -42.66
CA GLN A 677 3.54 -7.24 -41.72
C GLN A 677 3.67 -8.22 -40.55
N CYS A 678 4.80 -8.19 -39.87
CA CYS A 678 5.02 -8.86 -38.60
C CYS A 678 4.62 -7.99 -37.40
N LYS A 679 4.13 -8.63 -36.33
CA LYS A 679 4.06 -8.07 -34.97
C LYS A 679 5.43 -8.22 -34.31
N CYS A 680 5.99 -7.12 -33.83
CA CYS A 680 7.37 -7.04 -33.38
C CYS A 680 7.50 -6.84 -31.86
N PRO A 681 8.59 -7.33 -31.23
CA PRO A 681 8.99 -6.86 -29.92
C PRO A 681 9.26 -5.36 -29.98
N HIS A 682 9.05 -4.65 -28.86
CA HIS A 682 9.07 -3.19 -28.85
C HIS A 682 10.45 -2.55 -29.18
N TYR A 683 11.53 -3.34 -29.25
CA TYR A 683 12.84 -2.91 -29.73
C TYR A 683 13.01 -2.94 -31.26
N PHE A 684 12.01 -3.40 -32.00
CA PHE A 684 12.05 -3.57 -33.46
C PHE A 684 10.80 -3.01 -34.13
N THR A 685 10.94 -2.64 -35.41
CA THR A 685 9.82 -2.19 -36.25
C THR A 685 10.01 -2.67 -37.69
N GLY A 686 9.19 -2.16 -38.61
CA GLY A 686 9.20 -2.53 -40.01
C GLY A 686 8.43 -3.82 -40.30
N PRO A 687 8.28 -4.20 -41.59
CA PRO A 687 7.43 -5.31 -42.00
C PRO A 687 7.94 -6.68 -41.54
N THR A 688 9.24 -6.83 -41.23
CA THR A 688 9.88 -8.09 -40.81
C THR A 688 10.44 -8.08 -39.38
N CYS A 689 10.31 -6.97 -38.64
CA CYS A 689 10.93 -6.77 -37.32
C CYS A 689 12.47 -6.68 -37.32
N ASP A 690 13.07 -6.06 -38.33
CA ASP A 690 14.52 -5.85 -38.43
C ASP A 690 14.98 -4.39 -38.20
N ASP A 691 14.06 -3.43 -38.32
CA ASP A 691 14.33 -2.00 -38.29
C ASP A 691 14.40 -1.46 -36.84
N LEU A 692 15.19 -0.40 -36.65
CA LEU A 692 15.29 0.32 -35.37
C LEU A 692 14.05 1.23 -35.15
N PRO A 693 13.33 1.12 -34.01
CA PRO A 693 12.21 2.00 -33.72
C PRO A 693 12.63 3.47 -33.56
N LYS A 694 11.81 4.37 -34.10
CA LYS A 694 12.02 5.81 -33.92
C LYS A 694 11.79 6.21 -32.45
N GLY A 695 12.83 6.76 -31.83
CA GLY A 695 12.73 7.33 -30.48
C GLY A 695 11.74 8.50 -30.38
N THR A 696 11.10 8.62 -29.22
CA THR A 696 10.18 9.71 -28.84
C THR A 696 10.80 10.69 -27.85
N ALA A 697 11.96 10.36 -27.25
CA ALA A 697 12.67 11.24 -26.33
C ALA A 697 13.41 12.38 -27.07
N VAL A 698 13.32 13.59 -26.51
CA VAL A 698 14.14 14.75 -26.92
C VAL A 698 15.63 14.38 -26.80
N ASN A 699 16.50 14.88 -27.69
CA ASN A 699 17.94 14.57 -27.71
C ASN A 699 18.31 13.06 -27.78
N CYS A 700 17.39 12.20 -28.23
CA CYS A 700 17.67 10.79 -28.47
C CYS A 700 18.75 10.60 -29.55
N ASN A 701 19.91 10.05 -29.20
CA ASN A 701 20.97 9.70 -30.16
C ASN A 701 20.92 8.22 -30.60
N GLY A 702 19.71 7.72 -30.86
CA GLY A 702 19.44 6.33 -31.26
C GLY A 702 20.05 5.95 -32.60
N ASP A 703 20.75 4.82 -32.67
CA ASP A 703 21.49 4.37 -33.87
C ASP A 703 21.74 2.83 -33.88
N VAL A 704 22.17 2.28 -35.02
CA VAL A 704 22.52 0.87 -35.23
C VAL A 704 24.05 0.69 -35.30
N LEU A 705 24.63 0.41 -34.14
CA LEU A 705 26.07 0.30 -33.93
C LEU A 705 26.63 -1.03 -34.46
N GLN A 706 27.73 -0.97 -35.22
CA GLN A 706 28.42 -2.15 -35.75
C GLN A 706 29.57 -2.57 -34.85
N ALA A 707 29.61 -3.84 -34.46
CA ALA A 707 30.65 -4.39 -33.59
C ALA A 707 31.84 -4.96 -34.38
N THR A 708 33.05 -4.81 -33.81
CA THR A 708 34.29 -5.45 -34.30
C THR A 708 34.85 -6.38 -33.23
N SER A 709 35.89 -7.15 -33.52
CA SER A 709 36.58 -7.98 -32.51
C SER A 709 37.26 -7.17 -31.38
N SER A 710 37.46 -5.87 -31.59
CA SER A 710 37.97 -4.92 -30.59
C SER A 710 36.83 -4.27 -29.81
N TRP A 711 37.08 -3.95 -28.53
CA TRP A 711 36.15 -3.21 -27.69
C TRP A 711 35.92 -1.78 -28.20
N SER A 712 34.76 -1.54 -28.78
CA SER A 712 34.22 -0.20 -29.06
C SER A 712 33.57 0.38 -27.80
N THR A 713 33.55 1.71 -27.68
CA THR A 713 32.82 2.43 -26.60
C THR A 713 31.80 3.38 -27.24
N PHE A 714 30.58 3.46 -26.69
CA PHE A 714 29.53 4.37 -27.14
C PHE A 714 28.89 5.08 -25.94
N ASN A 715 28.45 6.33 -26.14
CA ASN A 715 27.79 7.16 -25.15
C ASN A 715 26.36 7.47 -25.60
N ALA A 716 25.39 6.96 -24.86
CA ALA A 716 23.98 7.10 -25.14
C ALA A 716 23.37 8.28 -24.36
N THR A 717 22.50 9.04 -25.02
CA THR A 717 21.77 10.18 -24.44
C THR A 717 20.31 10.18 -24.89
N ALA A 718 19.40 10.44 -23.95
CA ALA A 718 17.97 10.62 -24.23
C ALA A 718 17.32 11.51 -23.17
N GLY A 719 16.35 12.33 -23.54
CA GLY A 719 15.70 13.29 -22.65
C GLY A 719 16.30 14.70 -22.70
N ASP A 720 15.60 15.63 -22.07
CA ASP A 720 15.96 17.05 -22.00
C ASP A 720 16.60 17.36 -20.64
N PRO A 721 17.86 17.84 -20.58
CA PRO A 721 18.52 18.17 -19.32
C PRO A 721 17.87 19.36 -18.59
N ASN A 722 16.96 20.09 -19.25
CA ASN A 722 16.20 21.20 -18.68
C ASN A 722 14.81 20.77 -18.16
N SER A 723 14.40 19.50 -18.35
CA SER A 723 13.09 19.03 -17.91
C SER A 723 13.13 18.51 -16.47
N TYR A 724 12.67 19.34 -15.52
CA TYR A 724 12.59 19.02 -14.10
C TYR A 724 11.18 18.61 -13.64
N THR A 725 10.22 18.49 -14.56
CA THR A 725 8.88 17.96 -14.28
C THR A 725 8.85 16.49 -14.63
N ALA A 726 8.60 15.62 -13.64
CA ALA A 726 8.48 14.18 -13.89
C ALA A 726 7.11 13.81 -14.48
N THR A 727 7.08 12.91 -15.47
CA THR A 727 5.85 12.34 -16.02
C THR A 727 5.56 10.97 -15.38
N THR A 728 4.46 10.86 -14.64
CA THR A 728 4.03 9.61 -14.00
C THR A 728 3.50 8.59 -15.02
N ASP A 729 2.72 9.07 -16.00
CA ASP A 729 1.84 8.22 -16.81
C ASP A 729 2.43 7.87 -18.20
N THR A 730 3.44 8.62 -18.64
CA THR A 730 4.00 8.50 -20.00
C THR A 730 5.52 8.65 -20.00
N SER A 731 6.22 7.58 -20.37
CA SER A 731 7.65 7.61 -20.67
C SER A 731 7.92 7.96 -22.12
N THR A 732 8.94 8.78 -22.35
CA THR A 732 9.56 8.91 -23.67
C THR A 732 10.69 7.88 -23.82
N ASN A 733 10.94 7.45 -25.06
CA ASN A 733 11.85 6.34 -25.36
C ASN A 733 12.96 6.75 -26.34
N CYS A 734 14.13 6.13 -26.21
CA CYS A 734 15.17 6.11 -27.23
C CYS A 734 15.65 4.66 -27.43
N PHE A 735 16.12 4.32 -28.63
CA PHE A 735 16.44 2.94 -28.99
C PHE A 735 17.81 2.87 -29.68
N TRP A 736 18.57 1.82 -29.40
CA TRP A 736 19.81 1.48 -30.09
C TRP A 736 19.86 -0.02 -30.36
N HIS A 737 20.46 -0.40 -31.48
CA HIS A 737 20.92 -1.77 -31.71
C HIS A 737 22.44 -1.80 -31.70
N ILE A 738 23.03 -2.89 -31.23
CA ILE A 738 24.40 -3.28 -31.51
C ILE A 738 24.31 -4.56 -32.33
N LYS A 739 24.93 -4.61 -33.51
CA LYS A 739 24.92 -5.79 -34.39
C LYS A 739 26.35 -6.31 -34.63
N ALA A 740 26.53 -7.62 -34.52
CA ALA A 740 27.76 -8.32 -34.87
C ALA A 740 27.78 -8.73 -36.35
N PRO A 741 28.96 -9.06 -36.92
CA PRO A 741 29.03 -9.76 -38.19
C PRO A 741 28.30 -11.12 -38.13
N SER A 742 27.68 -11.53 -39.22
CA SER A 742 26.90 -12.78 -39.28
C SER A 742 27.69 -14.00 -38.78
N GLY A 743 27.05 -14.83 -37.95
CA GLY A 743 27.67 -15.99 -37.32
C GLY A 743 28.52 -15.69 -36.07
N GLN A 744 28.59 -14.43 -35.63
CA GLN A 744 29.23 -14.02 -34.37
C GLN A 744 28.20 -13.64 -33.31
N LYS A 745 28.64 -13.60 -32.05
CA LYS A 745 27.90 -13.08 -30.90
C LYS A 745 28.53 -11.77 -30.43
N LEU A 746 27.89 -11.10 -29.49
CA LEU A 746 28.37 -9.88 -28.85
C LEU A 746 28.81 -10.17 -27.41
N GLU A 747 29.90 -9.56 -26.99
CA GLU A 747 30.12 -9.21 -25.59
C GLU A 747 29.71 -7.75 -25.35
N PHE A 748 29.11 -7.48 -24.20
CA PHE A 748 28.56 -6.19 -23.82
C PHE A 748 28.86 -5.86 -22.36
N LYS A 749 29.05 -4.57 -22.05
CA LYS A 749 29.41 -4.08 -20.72
C LYS A 749 28.90 -2.66 -20.52
N LEU A 750 28.06 -2.44 -19.49
CA LEU A 750 27.69 -1.10 -19.06
C LEU A 750 28.88 -0.47 -18.31
N THR A 751 29.35 0.70 -18.74
CA THR A 751 30.55 1.36 -18.18
C THR A 751 30.23 2.61 -17.36
N THR A 752 29.15 3.33 -17.69
CA THR A 752 28.52 4.32 -16.81
C THR A 752 27.02 4.06 -16.75
N ALA A 753 26.42 4.27 -15.57
CA ALA A 753 25.00 4.06 -15.34
C ALA A 753 24.21 5.37 -15.54
N PRO A 754 22.87 5.28 -15.68
CA PRO A 754 22.00 6.42 -15.38
C PRO A 754 22.32 7.02 -14.01
N LEU A 755 21.98 8.29 -13.81
CA LEU A 755 22.37 9.09 -12.63
C LEU A 755 22.14 8.33 -11.31
N SER A 756 23.21 7.78 -10.70
CA SER A 756 23.06 6.81 -9.60
C SER A 756 22.38 7.36 -8.33
N ALA A 757 22.22 8.67 -8.20
CA ALA A 757 21.41 9.32 -7.16
C ALA A 757 19.88 9.12 -7.30
N ILE A 758 19.40 8.70 -8.48
CA ILE A 758 17.99 8.31 -8.73
C ILE A 758 17.80 6.79 -8.88
N CYS A 759 18.80 6.00 -8.48
CA CYS A 759 18.72 4.54 -8.40
C CYS A 759 17.67 4.11 -7.35
N MET A 760 16.69 3.32 -7.78
CA MET A 760 15.69 2.67 -6.93
C MET A 760 15.06 1.51 -7.71
N GLN A 761 14.40 0.58 -7.00
CA GLN A 761 13.70 -0.57 -7.58
C GLN A 761 12.81 -0.17 -8.77
N GLU A 762 12.79 -0.98 -9.84
CA GLU A 762 12.07 -0.75 -11.12
C GLU A 762 12.47 0.51 -11.92
N CYS A 763 13.35 1.36 -11.39
CA CYS A 763 13.91 2.53 -12.08
C CYS A 763 12.86 3.48 -12.70
N PRO A 764 11.92 4.03 -11.91
CA PRO A 764 10.75 4.77 -12.42
C PRO A 764 11.09 6.12 -13.08
N TRP A 765 12.29 6.69 -12.90
CA TRP A 765 12.65 8.01 -13.43
C TRP A 765 13.34 7.97 -14.80
N GLN A 766 14.40 7.17 -14.85
CA GLN A 766 15.26 6.95 -16.01
C GLN A 766 15.76 5.51 -15.91
N SER A 767 15.76 4.77 -17.01
CA SER A 767 16.35 3.44 -17.04
C SER A 767 16.95 3.11 -18.40
N VAL A 768 17.84 2.13 -18.39
CA VAL A 768 18.20 1.37 -19.59
C VAL A 768 17.58 -0.01 -19.45
N GLU A 769 16.77 -0.38 -20.43
CA GLU A 769 16.29 -1.74 -20.65
C GLU A 769 17.19 -2.40 -21.69
N LEU A 770 17.81 -3.53 -21.32
CA LEU A 770 18.80 -4.25 -22.14
C LEU A 770 18.26 -5.64 -22.52
N ASN A 771 18.21 -5.96 -23.81
CA ASN A 771 17.88 -7.30 -24.28
C ASN A 771 19.03 -7.92 -25.08
N LEU A 772 19.53 -9.04 -24.58
CA LEU A 772 20.73 -9.73 -25.07
C LEU A 772 20.45 -10.78 -26.15
N GLY A 773 19.28 -10.75 -26.80
CA GLY A 773 18.89 -11.68 -27.86
C GLY A 773 17.68 -12.57 -27.53
N LYS A 774 17.05 -12.39 -26.36
CA LYS A 774 15.79 -13.05 -25.96
C LYS A 774 14.64 -12.11 -26.24
N PHE A 775 14.44 -11.77 -27.52
CA PHE A 775 13.51 -10.73 -27.93
C PHE A 775 12.03 -11.11 -27.76
N ASP A 776 11.74 -12.37 -27.44
CA ASP A 776 10.44 -12.85 -26.98
C ASP A 776 10.14 -12.51 -25.50
N LEU A 777 11.12 -12.01 -24.74
CA LEU A 777 11.02 -11.64 -23.33
C LEU A 777 11.32 -10.16 -23.08
N TYR A 778 10.85 -9.65 -21.95
CA TYR A 778 11.18 -8.32 -21.44
C TYR A 778 12.69 -8.20 -21.11
N GLY A 779 13.24 -6.99 -21.15
CA GLY A 779 14.67 -6.76 -20.94
C GLY A 779 15.11 -6.68 -19.47
N ILE A 780 16.42 -6.60 -19.27
CA ILE A 780 17.07 -6.27 -17.99
C ILE A 780 16.91 -4.75 -17.75
N ILE A 781 16.14 -4.33 -16.75
CA ILE A 781 16.04 -2.91 -16.35
C ILE A 781 17.20 -2.55 -15.42
N THR A 782 17.92 -1.46 -15.70
CA THR A 782 18.83 -0.84 -14.72
C THR A 782 18.90 0.70 -14.78
N CYS A 783 19.10 1.27 -13.60
CA CYS A 783 19.43 2.67 -13.29
C CYS A 783 20.49 2.76 -12.17
N CYS A 784 21.11 1.63 -11.85
CA CYS A 784 21.90 1.41 -10.65
C CYS A 784 23.28 0.86 -11.00
N ASN A 785 24.25 1.09 -10.12
CA ASN A 785 25.65 0.74 -10.37
C ASN A 785 25.93 -0.79 -10.32
N THR A 786 24.93 -1.63 -10.06
CA THR A 786 25.08 -3.10 -9.90
C THR A 786 25.65 -3.79 -11.12
N LEU A 787 25.16 -3.46 -12.31
CA LEU A 787 25.54 -4.10 -13.57
C LEU A 787 26.76 -3.43 -14.22
N LEU A 788 27.38 -2.44 -13.55
CA LEU A 788 28.55 -1.76 -14.08
C LEU A 788 29.75 -2.68 -14.14
N ASN A 789 30.50 -2.53 -15.23
CA ASN A 789 31.74 -3.22 -15.54
C ASN A 789 31.66 -4.75 -15.70
N GLN A 790 30.50 -5.37 -15.44
CA GLN A 790 30.21 -6.77 -15.77
C GLN A 790 30.23 -6.98 -17.28
N VAL A 791 30.62 -8.17 -17.74
CA VAL A 791 30.61 -8.56 -19.15
C VAL A 791 29.49 -9.59 -19.36
N PHE A 792 28.58 -9.28 -20.27
CA PHE A 792 27.48 -10.12 -20.70
C PHE A 792 27.75 -10.63 -22.12
N THR A 793 27.32 -11.85 -22.43
CA THR A 793 27.38 -12.42 -23.78
C THR A 793 25.98 -12.55 -24.36
N SER A 794 25.78 -12.17 -25.61
CA SER A 794 24.48 -12.28 -26.28
C SER A 794 24.12 -13.72 -26.67
N GLU A 795 22.83 -13.96 -26.86
CA GLU A 795 22.31 -15.20 -27.46
C GLU A 795 22.13 -15.06 -28.99
N ALA A 796 21.78 -13.86 -29.46
CA ALA A 796 21.71 -13.49 -30.89
C ALA A 796 22.99 -12.75 -31.38
N ASP A 797 23.06 -12.44 -32.67
CA ASP A 797 24.07 -11.52 -33.24
C ASP A 797 23.80 -10.04 -32.89
N THR A 798 22.62 -9.75 -32.36
CA THR A 798 22.10 -8.42 -32.06
C THR A 798 21.86 -8.27 -30.55
N ILE A 799 22.22 -7.11 -30.00
CA ILE A 799 21.77 -6.62 -28.69
C ILE A 799 20.88 -5.42 -28.93
N ALA A 800 19.72 -5.40 -28.28
CA ALA A 800 18.83 -4.25 -28.28
C ALA A 800 18.92 -3.49 -26.95
N MET A 801 18.92 -2.16 -27.02
CA MET A 801 18.91 -1.28 -25.86
C MET A 801 17.79 -0.25 -26.01
N ARG A 802 17.05 -0.01 -24.93
CA ARG A 802 16.02 0.99 -24.85
C ARG A 802 16.28 1.90 -23.66
N GLY A 803 16.35 3.20 -23.90
CA GLY A 803 16.45 4.23 -22.87
C GLY A 803 15.06 4.79 -22.56
N ILE A 804 14.60 4.61 -21.33
CA ILE A 804 13.28 5.01 -20.86
C ILE A 804 13.43 6.28 -20.02
N VAL A 805 12.70 7.34 -20.34
CA VAL A 805 12.84 8.66 -19.70
C VAL A 805 11.49 9.23 -19.29
N ARG A 806 11.33 9.42 -17.98
CA ARG A 806 10.20 10.11 -17.32
C ARG A 806 10.62 11.39 -16.59
N TYR A 807 11.91 11.65 -16.45
CA TYR A 807 12.47 12.84 -15.77
C TYR A 807 13.84 13.19 -16.35
N ASN A 808 14.10 14.49 -16.60
CA ASN A 808 15.39 15.05 -17.04
C ASN A 808 16.01 14.31 -18.25
N GLN A 809 17.35 14.18 -18.28
CA GLN A 809 18.11 13.50 -19.34
C GLN A 809 18.83 12.25 -18.81
N LEU A 810 18.52 11.11 -19.40
CA LEU A 810 19.24 9.85 -19.30
C LEU A 810 20.58 9.96 -20.05
N LYS A 811 21.66 9.54 -19.38
CA LYS A 811 23.00 9.34 -19.94
C LYS A 811 23.55 8.01 -19.46
N PHE A 812 24.17 7.25 -20.35
CA PHE A 812 24.92 6.05 -20.00
C PHE A 812 25.99 5.74 -21.06
N SER A 813 26.97 4.92 -20.69
CA SER A 813 28.09 4.53 -21.56
C SER A 813 28.18 3.02 -21.63
N VAL A 814 28.43 2.48 -22.81
CA VAL A 814 28.54 1.05 -23.06
C VAL A 814 29.84 0.71 -23.78
N GLN A 815 30.36 -0.47 -23.49
CA GLN A 815 31.41 -1.12 -24.26
C GLN A 815 30.86 -2.40 -24.89
N TYR A 816 31.27 -2.67 -26.14
CA TYR A 816 30.84 -3.85 -26.87
C TYR A 816 31.91 -4.33 -27.86
N ARG A 817 31.91 -5.64 -28.15
CA ARG A 817 32.70 -6.27 -29.21
C ARG A 817 31.99 -7.51 -29.75
N ALA A 818 32.33 -7.92 -30.97
CA ALA A 818 31.91 -9.18 -31.55
C ALA A 818 32.89 -10.31 -31.18
N ILE A 819 32.37 -11.52 -30.96
CA ILE A 819 33.13 -12.73 -30.62
C ILE A 819 32.67 -13.95 -31.45
N PRO A 820 33.57 -14.89 -31.79
CA PRO A 820 33.19 -16.11 -32.50
C PRO A 820 32.24 -17.00 -31.68
N THR A 821 31.21 -17.54 -32.33
CA THR A 821 30.20 -18.43 -31.72
C THR A 821 30.76 -19.70 -31.06
N ASN A 822 31.95 -20.16 -31.48
CA ASN A 822 32.63 -21.34 -30.92
C ASN A 822 33.53 -21.03 -29.70
N SER A 823 33.54 -19.80 -29.18
CA SER A 823 34.36 -19.44 -28.01
C SER A 823 33.70 -19.86 -26.69
N SER A 824 33.83 -21.13 -26.33
CA SER A 824 33.44 -21.70 -25.03
C SER A 824 34.39 -21.25 -23.89
N GLY A 825 34.38 -19.94 -23.62
CA GLY A 825 35.03 -19.38 -22.42
C GLY A 825 34.37 -19.92 -21.15
N ASN A 826 35.19 -20.33 -20.18
CA ASN A 826 34.71 -20.88 -18.91
C ASN A 826 33.73 -19.93 -18.21
N SER A 827 32.48 -20.36 -18.05
CA SER A 827 31.55 -19.73 -17.12
C SER A 827 31.97 -20.06 -15.68
N THR A 828 32.80 -19.20 -15.09
CA THR A 828 33.16 -19.25 -13.67
C THR A 828 31.96 -18.86 -12.81
N SER A 829 31.01 -19.79 -12.71
CA SER A 829 29.92 -19.77 -11.74
C SER A 829 30.48 -20.04 -10.35
N THR A 830 30.97 -18.99 -9.69
CA THR A 830 31.10 -18.99 -8.24
C THR A 830 29.71 -19.19 -7.62
N GLN A 831 29.64 -20.13 -6.67
CA GLN A 831 28.43 -20.87 -6.28
C GLN A 831 27.57 -20.21 -5.19
#